data_AF-A0A971A695-F1
#
_entry.id   AF-A0A971A695-F1
#
_cell.length_a   1.000
_cell.length_b   1.000
_cell.length_c   1.000
_cell.angle_alpha   90.00
_cell.angle_beta   90.00
_cell.angle_gamma   90.00
#
_symmetry.space_group_name_H-M   'P 1'
#
loop_
_entity.id
_entity.type
_entity.pdbx_description
1 polymer ?
#
loop_
_entity_poly.entity_id
_entity_poly.type
_entity_poly.pdbx_seq_one_letter_code
_entity_poly.pdbx_strand_id
1 'polypeptide(L)'
;RQRGWEGLRFVASGQDDVLSYCSITYAKKAAAGVIATADEGNNLLGGAVCCHESSPTITHCKIVNNICDRAGGIYCYRSSAVISNTLVANNTSIGGVPQSGGICCDRGSTVTIDNCTIVHNALGGVFSESEYGTEVTNTIVWGNAEYQIQTYESEVAVSFSNVQGGYAGRENIDSHPCFVDPSTAAGADYDGLAANWTLQLCSSCINAGNEDAAGTADLAGNARVYSGVIDIGAYENHLDLPLIAIRPAGMLEFGCVAVGDEEVLTVTMANTGKVSFDISSLSLSDARGVFSLLDPMSQHTLLPGQSVEVRVRFAPDRERVYTGLLHVTSTSSNAPYRRIGLHAVGGAGTLIPAGPVSGVWTKANGPYIVAGDIQVPLGQALTIQRGVAVRFAGHFGLTVGRDATLRAVGVESDPIKFSAIDTGEGWLGIRFVHSGDDDVLQYCRFQYAGKPYAGAADFVDLVGGAVLCCKTHDPITGTVAAGPASSPTIDHCIFSDNHAVSGGAIACHDGSQAVITNNTIVDNTADWDGGGLHIYAAEPTVSNNVIARNSAYWGGGLYCLNSIPLIVNNTIARNRPNGLHLDSTGGPGRQASVRNNIVWENEVYVEPGVSAGAYDIRFNNIRGGWQGEGNFEADPLFADSNTGDYHLKSAAGRWNAQAGVWVIDGTTSPCIDAGNPADAAGDEPDPNGRRVNMGAYGGTGQASKSP
;
A
#
# COMPACT_ATOMS: atom_id res chain seq x y z
N ARG A 1 -6.91 -5.37 -42.86
CA ARG A 1 -7.27 -6.33 -41.78
C ARG A 1 -6.27 -7.48 -41.62
N GLN A 2 -5.98 -8.31 -42.64
CA GLN A 2 -5.09 -9.48 -42.44
C GLN A 2 -3.62 -9.11 -42.12
N ARG A 3 -2.98 -8.27 -42.94
CA ARG A 3 -1.56 -7.87 -42.75
C ARG A 3 -1.32 -6.82 -41.66
N GLY A 4 -2.30 -5.95 -41.41
CA GLY A 4 -2.16 -4.81 -40.50
C GLY A 4 -1.15 -3.76 -40.95
N TRP A 5 -0.81 -2.83 -40.07
CA TRP A 5 0.19 -1.77 -40.23
C TRP A 5 0.80 -1.43 -38.87
N GLU A 6 1.89 -0.65 -38.81
CA GLU A 6 2.69 -0.51 -37.58
C GLU A 6 2.14 0.49 -36.55
N GLY A 7 1.01 1.15 -36.81
CA GLY A 7 0.43 2.16 -35.92
C GLY A 7 1.12 3.53 -36.02
N LEU A 8 0.65 4.50 -35.24
CA LEU A 8 1.23 5.85 -35.15
C LEU A 8 2.30 5.92 -34.06
N ARG A 9 3.35 6.71 -34.31
CA ARG A 9 4.50 6.89 -33.42
C ARG A 9 4.80 8.36 -33.22
N PHE A 10 4.69 8.81 -31.98
CA PHE A 10 5.14 10.11 -31.52
C PHE A 10 6.42 9.91 -30.72
N VAL A 11 7.51 10.51 -31.18
CA VAL A 11 8.84 10.32 -30.59
C VAL A 11 9.47 11.69 -30.40
N ALA A 12 9.62 12.11 -29.13
CA ALA A 12 10.21 13.40 -28.75
C ALA A 12 9.58 14.60 -29.50
N SER A 13 8.27 14.53 -29.75
CA SER A 13 7.55 15.50 -30.58
C SER A 13 6.96 16.67 -29.78
N GLY A 14 6.92 16.60 -28.45
CA GLY A 14 6.40 17.69 -27.60
C GLY A 14 4.91 17.54 -27.29
N GLN A 15 4.18 18.67 -27.21
CA GLN A 15 2.79 18.76 -26.73
C GLN A 15 1.79 19.30 -27.79
N ASP A 16 2.22 19.46 -29.05
CA ASP A 16 1.43 20.09 -30.13
C ASP A 16 0.74 19.08 -31.08
N ASP A 17 0.98 17.79 -30.88
CA ASP A 17 0.34 16.73 -31.66
C ASP A 17 -1.13 16.53 -31.26
N VAL A 18 -2.01 16.46 -32.26
CA VAL A 18 -3.44 16.26 -32.05
C VAL A 18 -3.97 15.16 -32.97
N LEU A 19 -4.55 14.12 -32.36
CA LEU A 19 -5.42 13.15 -33.02
C LEU A 19 -6.86 13.47 -32.65
N SER A 20 -7.63 13.95 -33.62
CA SER A 20 -9.04 14.31 -33.42
C SER A 20 -9.92 13.64 -34.47
N TYR A 21 -11.02 13.01 -34.06
CA TYR A 21 -11.97 12.32 -34.96
C TYR A 21 -11.33 11.23 -35.84
N CYS A 22 -10.30 10.56 -35.34
CA CYS A 22 -9.58 9.50 -36.06
C CYS A 22 -10.12 8.10 -35.72
N SER A 23 -10.16 7.20 -36.70
CA SER A 23 -10.42 5.77 -36.49
C SER A 23 -9.15 4.97 -36.79
N ILE A 24 -8.48 4.52 -35.74
CA ILE A 24 -7.20 3.80 -35.80
C ILE A 24 -7.47 2.33 -35.52
N THR A 25 -7.42 1.53 -36.58
CA THR A 25 -7.82 0.12 -36.53
C THR A 25 -6.85 -0.81 -37.22
N TYR A 26 -6.83 -2.06 -36.75
CA TYR A 26 -6.07 -3.16 -37.35
C TYR A 26 -4.56 -2.88 -37.49
N ALA A 27 -3.98 -2.04 -36.64
CA ALA A 27 -2.53 -1.99 -36.48
C ALA A 27 -2.04 -3.31 -35.84
N LYS A 28 -0.92 -3.84 -36.32
CA LYS A 28 -0.37 -5.15 -35.94
C LYS A 28 1.14 -5.09 -35.85
N LYS A 29 1.68 -5.30 -34.66
CA LYS A 29 3.13 -5.30 -34.41
C LYS A 29 3.59 -6.64 -33.84
N ALA A 30 4.52 -7.28 -34.56
CA ALA A 30 5.16 -8.58 -34.30
C ALA A 30 4.22 -9.80 -34.15
N ALA A 31 3.46 -10.13 -35.20
CA ALA A 31 2.97 -11.50 -35.43
C ALA A 31 3.96 -12.28 -36.31
N ALA A 32 5.21 -12.48 -35.84
CA ALA A 32 6.16 -13.55 -36.24
C ALA A 32 7.63 -13.21 -35.87
N GLY A 33 8.20 -13.88 -34.86
CA GLY A 33 9.56 -14.43 -34.96
C GLY A 33 10.80 -13.55 -34.75
N VAL A 34 10.77 -12.44 -34.01
CA VAL A 34 12.00 -11.69 -33.66
C VAL A 34 12.32 -11.83 -32.17
N ILE A 35 13.48 -12.40 -31.85
CA ILE A 35 14.10 -12.39 -30.51
C ILE A 35 14.79 -11.04 -30.37
N ALA A 36 14.32 -10.19 -29.45
CA ALA A 36 14.89 -8.87 -29.23
C ALA A 36 16.14 -8.93 -28.32
N THR A 37 17.25 -8.35 -28.78
CA THR A 37 18.40 -7.97 -27.93
C THR A 37 18.18 -6.59 -27.32
N ALA A 38 18.83 -6.32 -26.19
CA ALA A 38 18.48 -5.33 -25.17
C ALA A 38 18.42 -3.82 -25.54
N ASP A 39 18.64 -3.41 -26.80
CA ASP A 39 18.69 -1.98 -27.20
C ASP A 39 17.62 -1.53 -28.24
N GLU A 40 16.66 -2.38 -28.61
CA GLU A 40 15.56 -2.03 -29.55
C GLU A 40 14.16 -1.87 -28.88
N GLY A 41 14.12 -1.58 -27.57
CA GLY A 41 12.91 -1.65 -26.74
C GLY A 41 11.69 -0.84 -27.21
N ASN A 42 11.88 0.28 -27.92
CA ASN A 42 10.79 1.16 -28.37
C ASN A 42 10.06 0.64 -29.63
N ASN A 43 10.71 -0.22 -30.41
CA ASN A 43 10.20 -0.73 -31.67
C ASN A 43 9.27 -1.94 -31.51
N LEU A 44 8.74 -2.22 -30.30
CA LEU A 44 7.77 -3.31 -30.04
C LEU A 44 6.50 -2.86 -29.29
N LEU A 45 6.39 -1.56 -28.97
CA LEU A 45 5.37 -1.02 -28.04
C LEU A 45 4.28 -0.21 -28.77
N GLY A 46 3.06 -0.20 -28.21
CA GLY A 46 1.87 0.53 -28.69
C GLY A 46 1.31 0.00 -30.02
N GLY A 47 0.26 -0.82 -30.01
CA GLY A 47 -0.34 -1.37 -31.22
C GLY A 47 -0.89 -0.29 -32.14
N ALA A 48 -1.75 0.59 -31.64
CA ALA A 48 -2.37 1.65 -32.43
C ALA A 48 -1.60 2.98 -32.35
N VAL A 49 -1.28 3.42 -31.13
CA VAL A 49 -0.58 4.67 -30.85
C VAL A 49 0.52 4.42 -29.82
N CYS A 50 1.73 4.92 -30.09
CA CYS A 50 2.84 4.90 -29.15
C CYS A 50 3.36 6.33 -28.98
N CYS A 51 3.41 6.78 -27.73
CA CYS A 51 3.92 8.08 -27.31
C CYS A 51 5.18 7.85 -26.48
N HIS A 52 6.32 8.26 -27.01
CA HIS A 52 7.61 8.16 -26.33
C HIS A 52 8.19 9.56 -26.17
N GLU A 53 8.24 10.05 -24.93
CA GLU A 53 8.64 11.43 -24.63
C GLU A 53 7.80 12.46 -25.44
N SER A 54 6.51 12.16 -25.62
CA SER A 54 5.56 12.93 -26.44
C SER A 54 4.21 12.98 -25.74
N SER A 55 3.60 14.15 -25.67
CA SER A 55 2.34 14.37 -24.94
C SER A 55 1.21 14.81 -25.88
N PRO A 56 0.75 13.93 -26.80
CA PRO A 56 -0.30 14.28 -27.75
C PRO A 56 -1.67 14.43 -27.07
N THR A 57 -2.56 15.19 -27.70
CA THR A 57 -3.99 15.16 -27.41
C THR A 57 -4.69 14.15 -28.33
N ILE A 58 -5.33 13.14 -27.75
CA ILE A 58 -6.11 12.11 -28.45
C ILE A 58 -7.57 12.29 -28.07
N THR A 59 -8.38 12.84 -28.98
CA THR A 59 -9.77 13.19 -28.69
C THR A 59 -10.74 12.73 -29.78
N HIS A 60 -11.96 12.35 -29.40
CA HIS A 60 -13.00 11.88 -30.35
C HIS A 60 -12.53 10.72 -31.25
N CYS A 61 -11.61 9.90 -30.76
CA CYS A 61 -11.02 8.83 -31.56
C CYS A 61 -11.72 7.49 -31.34
N LYS A 62 -11.55 6.58 -32.30
CA LYS A 62 -11.85 5.15 -32.17
C LYS A 62 -10.55 4.37 -32.32
N ILE A 63 -10.04 3.84 -31.22
CA ILE A 63 -8.83 3.01 -31.17
C ILE A 63 -9.29 1.56 -31.00
N VAL A 64 -9.43 0.83 -32.11
CA VAL A 64 -10.21 -0.42 -32.11
C VAL A 64 -9.56 -1.55 -32.91
N ASN A 65 -9.64 -2.79 -32.41
CA ASN A 65 -9.15 -4.00 -33.09
C ASN A 65 -7.63 -3.96 -33.44
N ASN A 66 -6.80 -3.34 -32.60
CA ASN A 66 -5.35 -3.28 -32.79
C ASN A 66 -4.63 -4.39 -32.00
N ILE A 67 -3.45 -4.81 -32.46
CA ILE A 67 -2.67 -5.90 -31.89
C ILE A 67 -1.20 -5.50 -31.75
N CYS A 68 -0.59 -5.77 -30.59
CA CYS A 68 0.87 -5.76 -30.46
C CYS A 68 1.33 -6.71 -29.36
N ASP A 69 2.65 -6.79 -29.15
CA ASP A 69 3.25 -7.49 -28.01
C ASP A 69 2.73 -6.90 -26.68
N ARG A 70 3.15 -5.70 -26.25
CA ARG A 70 2.95 -5.21 -24.87
C ARG A 70 1.69 -4.36 -24.57
N ALA A 71 1.30 -3.45 -25.47
CA ALA A 71 0.23 -2.45 -25.24
C ALA A 71 -0.69 -2.23 -26.46
N GLY A 72 -1.80 -2.98 -26.56
CA GLY A 72 -2.59 -3.17 -27.79
C GLY A 72 -3.20 -1.90 -28.38
N GLY A 73 -3.65 -0.96 -27.55
CA GLY A 73 -4.32 0.28 -27.96
C GLY A 73 -3.37 1.47 -27.95
N ILE A 74 -3.13 2.03 -26.77
CA ILE A 74 -2.31 3.25 -26.57
C ILE A 74 -1.20 2.95 -25.57
N TYR A 75 0.03 3.32 -25.91
CA TYR A 75 1.19 3.22 -25.04
C TYR A 75 1.81 4.60 -24.81
N CYS A 76 2.09 4.93 -23.55
CA CYS A 76 2.71 6.18 -23.12
C CYS A 76 3.93 5.88 -22.26
N TYR A 77 5.09 6.43 -22.61
CA TYR A 77 6.32 6.36 -21.83
C TYR A 77 6.91 7.76 -21.71
N ARG A 78 7.22 8.20 -20.48
CA ARG A 78 7.66 9.56 -20.18
C ARG A 78 6.81 10.65 -20.84
N SER A 79 5.50 10.48 -20.80
CA SER A 79 4.54 11.23 -21.63
C SER A 79 3.32 11.70 -20.85
N SER A 80 2.84 12.91 -21.13
CA SER A 80 1.65 13.51 -20.49
C SER A 80 0.47 13.59 -21.45
N ALA A 81 0.12 12.46 -22.08
CA ALA A 81 -0.93 12.44 -23.09
C ALA A 81 -2.31 12.73 -22.48
N VAL A 82 -3.15 13.48 -23.21
CA VAL A 82 -4.55 13.74 -22.84
C VAL A 82 -5.45 12.94 -23.76
N ILE A 83 -6.20 12.00 -23.21
CA ILE A 83 -7.08 11.09 -23.94
C ILE A 83 -8.52 11.41 -23.54
N SER A 84 -9.33 11.94 -24.46
CA SER A 84 -10.70 12.35 -24.15
C SER A 84 -11.75 11.92 -25.18
N ASN A 85 -13.00 11.74 -24.76
CA ASN A 85 -14.12 11.45 -25.69
C ASN A 85 -13.84 10.28 -26.66
N THR A 86 -13.06 9.29 -26.22
CA THR A 86 -12.45 8.29 -27.10
C THR A 86 -12.92 6.89 -26.74
N LEU A 87 -13.15 6.07 -27.76
CA LEU A 87 -13.45 4.65 -27.63
C LEU A 87 -12.17 3.84 -27.81
N VAL A 88 -11.79 3.06 -26.79
CA VAL A 88 -10.69 2.10 -26.82
C VAL A 88 -11.26 0.69 -26.65
N ALA A 89 -11.45 -0.03 -27.75
CA ALA A 89 -12.19 -1.29 -27.73
C ALA A 89 -11.52 -2.43 -28.49
N ASN A 90 -11.63 -3.65 -27.96
CA ASN A 90 -11.17 -4.87 -28.64
C ASN A 90 -9.72 -4.82 -29.13
N ASN A 91 -8.85 -4.10 -28.42
CA ASN A 91 -7.41 -4.14 -28.67
C ASN A 91 -6.77 -5.31 -27.90
N THR A 92 -5.73 -5.90 -28.46
CA THR A 92 -5.12 -7.13 -27.97
C THR A 92 -3.63 -6.96 -27.75
N SER A 93 -3.16 -7.22 -26.53
CA SER A 93 -1.76 -7.52 -26.26
C SER A 93 -1.55 -9.05 -26.34
N ILE A 94 -0.45 -9.49 -26.97
CA ILE A 94 -0.15 -10.92 -27.18
C ILE A 94 1.08 -11.43 -26.40
N GLY A 95 1.78 -10.58 -25.64
CA GLY A 95 2.96 -10.98 -24.87
C GLY A 95 3.80 -9.83 -24.28
N GLY A 96 4.90 -10.16 -23.59
CA GLY A 96 5.80 -9.18 -22.96
C GLY A 96 5.33 -8.65 -21.60
N VAL A 97 6.07 -7.72 -21.00
CA VAL A 97 5.74 -7.02 -19.74
C VAL A 97 6.06 -5.53 -19.94
N PRO A 98 5.14 -4.60 -19.61
CA PRO A 98 3.78 -4.80 -19.07
C PRO A 98 2.74 -5.22 -20.14
N GLN A 99 1.58 -5.74 -19.73
CA GLN A 99 0.55 -6.36 -20.60
C GLN A 99 -0.80 -5.65 -20.52
N SER A 100 -1.11 -4.73 -21.43
CA SER A 100 -2.45 -4.11 -21.51
C SER A 100 -3.01 -4.14 -22.93
N GLY A 101 -4.25 -4.56 -23.08
CA GLY A 101 -4.95 -4.45 -24.35
C GLY A 101 -5.33 -3.01 -24.66
N GLY A 102 -5.82 -2.27 -23.67
CA GLY A 102 -6.31 -0.91 -23.83
C GLY A 102 -5.21 0.15 -23.78
N ILE A 103 -5.05 0.79 -22.63
CA ILE A 103 -4.10 1.89 -22.40
C ILE A 103 -3.01 1.43 -21.43
N CYS A 104 -1.77 1.79 -21.72
CA CYS A 104 -0.61 1.50 -20.89
C CYS A 104 0.17 2.80 -20.63
N CYS A 105 0.29 3.17 -19.36
CA CYS A 105 1.02 4.33 -18.88
C CYS A 105 2.29 3.85 -18.16
N ASP A 106 3.42 3.86 -18.85
CA ASP A 106 4.72 3.43 -18.37
C ASP A 106 5.48 4.62 -17.76
N ARG A 107 6.57 4.35 -17.04
CA ARG A 107 7.42 5.24 -16.24
C ARG A 107 7.49 6.70 -16.71
N GLY A 108 7.43 7.61 -15.75
CA GLY A 108 7.54 9.05 -15.93
C GLY A 108 6.39 9.70 -16.72
N SER A 109 5.22 9.06 -16.82
CA SER A 109 4.05 9.54 -17.55
C SER A 109 2.97 10.14 -16.65
N THR A 110 2.29 11.19 -17.11
CA THR A 110 1.12 11.77 -16.42
C THR A 110 -0.07 11.82 -17.38
N VAL A 111 -0.71 10.66 -17.59
CA VAL A 111 -1.78 10.52 -18.57
C VAL A 111 -3.12 10.89 -17.95
N THR A 112 -3.89 11.73 -18.65
CA THR A 112 -5.29 12.03 -18.29
C THR A 112 -6.22 11.30 -19.24
N ILE A 113 -7.13 10.49 -18.69
CA ILE A 113 -8.16 9.74 -19.42
C ILE A 113 -9.51 10.29 -18.97
N ASP A 114 -10.19 11.03 -19.84
CA ASP A 114 -11.46 11.66 -19.51
C ASP A 114 -12.54 11.26 -20.49
N ASN A 115 -13.77 11.04 -20.03
CA ASN A 115 -14.91 10.91 -20.93
C ASN A 115 -14.74 9.78 -21.97
N CYS A 116 -14.10 8.67 -21.59
CA CYS A 116 -13.75 7.58 -22.50
C CYS A 116 -14.58 6.31 -22.26
N THR A 117 -14.61 5.42 -23.25
CA THR A 117 -15.10 4.03 -23.07
C THR A 117 -13.97 3.07 -23.41
N ILE A 118 -13.47 2.36 -22.40
CA ILE A 118 -12.37 1.37 -22.48
C ILE A 118 -12.96 -0.01 -22.22
N VAL A 119 -13.22 -0.75 -23.28
CA VAL A 119 -14.11 -1.92 -23.20
C VAL A 119 -13.61 -3.11 -24.01
N HIS A 120 -13.73 -4.30 -23.43
CA HIS A 120 -13.43 -5.57 -24.10
C HIS A 120 -12.03 -5.59 -24.74
N ASN A 121 -11.01 -5.09 -24.05
CA ASN A 121 -9.61 -5.26 -24.47
C ASN A 121 -9.03 -6.56 -23.86
N ALA A 122 -8.17 -7.25 -24.61
CA ALA A 122 -7.57 -8.51 -24.18
C ALA A 122 -6.29 -8.26 -23.35
N LEU A 123 -6.09 -9.08 -22.31
CA LEU A 123 -5.21 -8.87 -21.17
C LEU A 123 -5.68 -7.76 -20.21
N GLY A 124 -5.97 -6.54 -20.64
CA GLY A 124 -6.39 -5.51 -19.67
C GLY A 124 -6.92 -4.21 -20.26
N GLY A 125 -7.58 -3.42 -19.41
CA GLY A 125 -8.14 -2.11 -19.76
C GLY A 125 -7.11 -0.98 -19.64
N VAL A 126 -6.77 -0.57 -18.43
CA VAL A 126 -5.77 0.46 -18.12
C VAL A 126 -4.68 -0.14 -17.24
N PHE A 127 -3.44 0.02 -17.66
CA PHE A 127 -2.27 -0.35 -16.88
C PHE A 127 -1.44 0.90 -16.57
N SER A 128 -1.03 1.08 -15.31
CA SER A 128 -0.16 2.19 -14.90
C SER A 128 1.03 1.72 -14.07
N GLU A 129 2.23 2.00 -14.57
CA GLU A 129 3.51 1.85 -13.90
C GLU A 129 4.14 3.22 -13.60
N SER A 130 3.45 4.33 -13.88
CA SER A 130 4.09 5.64 -13.71
C SER A 130 4.05 6.14 -12.27
N GLU A 131 5.23 6.53 -11.78
CA GLU A 131 5.46 7.18 -10.49
C GLU A 131 4.80 8.56 -10.33
N TYR A 132 4.33 9.20 -11.41
CA TYR A 132 3.69 10.52 -11.36
C TYR A 132 2.16 10.48 -11.39
N GLY A 133 1.57 9.28 -11.48
CA GLY A 133 0.13 9.05 -11.44
C GLY A 133 -0.56 9.11 -12.80
N THR A 134 -1.77 8.55 -12.85
CA THR A 134 -2.67 8.59 -14.02
C THR A 134 -4.08 8.92 -13.52
N GLU A 135 -4.77 9.82 -14.21
CA GLU A 135 -6.11 10.25 -13.83
C GLU A 135 -7.15 9.66 -14.79
N VAL A 136 -8.20 9.07 -14.23
CA VAL A 136 -9.34 8.52 -14.98
C VAL A 136 -10.63 9.16 -14.50
N THR A 137 -11.27 9.94 -15.35
CA THR A 137 -12.51 10.67 -15.04
C THR A 137 -13.61 10.37 -16.04
N ASN A 138 -14.87 10.32 -15.58
CA ASN A 138 -16.05 10.17 -16.44
C ASN A 138 -15.96 9.01 -17.45
N THR A 139 -15.24 7.95 -17.08
CA THR A 139 -14.83 6.90 -18.03
C THR A 139 -15.47 5.57 -17.67
N ILE A 140 -15.88 4.80 -18.67
CA ILE A 140 -16.30 3.41 -18.50
C ILE A 140 -15.08 2.51 -18.73
N VAL A 141 -14.72 1.69 -17.74
CA VAL A 141 -13.72 0.63 -17.87
C VAL A 141 -14.38 -0.72 -17.55
N TRP A 142 -14.74 -1.47 -18.58
CA TRP A 142 -15.64 -2.63 -18.42
C TRP A 142 -15.31 -3.80 -19.35
N GLY A 143 -15.46 -5.03 -18.85
CA GLY A 143 -15.36 -6.28 -19.61
C GLY A 143 -13.99 -6.54 -20.24
N ASN A 144 -12.94 -5.88 -19.78
CA ASN A 144 -11.56 -6.20 -20.17
C ASN A 144 -11.13 -7.54 -19.53
N ALA A 145 -10.30 -8.32 -20.22
CA ALA A 145 -10.19 -9.77 -19.98
C ALA A 145 -9.59 -10.18 -18.61
N GLU A 146 -8.44 -9.65 -18.19
CA GLU A 146 -7.82 -10.02 -16.89
C GLU A 146 -8.10 -8.97 -15.80
N TYR A 147 -8.07 -7.69 -16.16
CA TYR A 147 -8.30 -6.59 -15.22
C TYR A 147 -8.88 -5.35 -15.91
N GLN A 148 -9.58 -4.53 -15.13
CA GLN A 148 -10.05 -3.22 -15.60
C GLN A 148 -8.96 -2.17 -15.49
N ILE A 149 -8.43 -2.00 -14.28
CA ILE A 149 -7.33 -1.10 -13.95
C ILE A 149 -6.34 -1.90 -13.11
N GLN A 150 -5.07 -1.89 -13.50
CA GLN A 150 -3.98 -2.50 -12.73
C GLN A 150 -2.83 -1.51 -12.58
N THR A 151 -2.22 -1.50 -11.41
CA THR A 151 -1.08 -0.65 -11.11
C THR A 151 0.07 -1.41 -10.46
N TYR A 152 1.29 -0.88 -10.62
CA TYR A 152 2.49 -1.41 -9.98
C TYR A 152 3.11 -0.37 -9.02
N GLU A 153 3.45 0.83 -9.51
CA GLU A 153 4.22 1.82 -8.72
C GLU A 153 3.40 3.04 -8.22
N SER A 154 2.14 3.20 -8.62
CA SER A 154 1.27 4.31 -8.18
C SER A 154 -0.22 3.94 -8.19
N GLU A 155 -1.06 4.67 -7.45
CA GLU A 155 -2.52 4.55 -7.59
C GLU A 155 -3.01 5.37 -8.80
N VAL A 156 -3.86 4.77 -9.64
CA VAL A 156 -4.61 5.52 -10.66
C VAL A 156 -5.72 6.27 -9.92
N ALA A 157 -5.72 7.60 -10.00
CA ALA A 157 -6.77 8.42 -9.41
C ALA A 157 -8.02 8.32 -10.28
N VAL A 158 -9.03 7.59 -9.81
CA VAL A 158 -10.29 7.39 -10.54
C VAL A 158 -11.40 8.20 -9.87
N SER A 159 -12.14 8.98 -10.64
CA SER A 159 -13.34 9.66 -10.13
C SER A 159 -14.45 9.73 -11.18
N PHE A 160 -15.70 9.84 -10.73
CA PHE A 160 -16.90 9.93 -11.56
C PHE A 160 -16.96 8.86 -12.67
N SER A 161 -16.40 7.67 -12.43
CA SER A 161 -16.19 6.65 -13.45
C SER A 161 -16.94 5.36 -13.13
N ASN A 162 -17.15 4.52 -14.14
CA ASN A 162 -17.76 3.20 -13.97
C ASN A 162 -16.74 2.10 -14.22
N VAL A 163 -16.32 1.41 -13.16
CA VAL A 163 -15.26 0.40 -13.21
C VAL A 163 -15.81 -0.95 -12.74
N GLN A 164 -15.72 -1.97 -13.60
CA GLN A 164 -16.20 -3.30 -13.26
C GLN A 164 -15.45 -3.88 -12.04
N GLY A 165 -16.20 -4.31 -11.03
CA GLY A 165 -15.65 -4.82 -9.78
C GLY A 165 -15.36 -3.74 -8.73
N GLY A 166 -15.65 -2.48 -9.05
CA GLY A 166 -15.42 -1.32 -8.18
C GLY A 166 -13.99 -0.80 -8.24
N TYR A 167 -13.85 0.49 -7.91
CA TYR A 167 -12.56 1.14 -7.76
C TYR A 167 -12.71 2.33 -6.79
N ALA A 168 -11.74 2.50 -5.89
CA ALA A 168 -11.76 3.56 -4.90
C ALA A 168 -11.76 4.96 -5.55
N GLY A 169 -12.33 5.95 -4.88
CA GLY A 169 -12.34 7.32 -5.36
C GLY A 169 -13.72 7.93 -5.51
N ARG A 170 -13.71 9.24 -5.74
CA ARG A 170 -14.90 10.09 -5.63
C ARG A 170 -15.92 9.74 -6.70
N GLU A 171 -17.16 9.47 -6.29
CA GLU A 171 -18.33 9.30 -7.18
C GLU A 171 -18.18 8.17 -8.23
N ASN A 172 -17.31 7.19 -7.97
CA ASN A 172 -17.20 6.00 -8.82
C ASN A 172 -18.40 5.07 -8.58
N ILE A 173 -18.76 4.33 -9.63
CA ILE A 173 -19.82 3.32 -9.60
C ILE A 173 -19.30 1.97 -10.14
N ASP A 174 -19.89 0.87 -9.66
CA ASP A 174 -19.71 -0.48 -10.19
C ASP A 174 -21.07 -1.02 -10.63
N SER A 175 -21.41 -0.75 -11.88
CA SER A 175 -22.71 -1.15 -12.42
C SER A 175 -22.58 -1.50 -13.89
N HIS A 176 -23.24 -2.58 -14.30
CA HIS A 176 -23.24 -2.98 -15.70
C HIS A 176 -23.63 -1.79 -16.62
N PRO A 177 -22.81 -1.40 -17.61
CA PRO A 177 -23.04 -0.20 -18.43
C PRO A 177 -24.29 -0.27 -19.31
N CYS A 178 -24.80 -1.48 -19.56
CA CYS A 178 -25.98 -1.73 -20.39
C CYS A 178 -25.84 -1.13 -21.79
N PHE A 179 -24.81 -1.54 -22.54
CA PHE A 179 -24.64 -1.13 -23.95
C PHE A 179 -25.74 -1.70 -24.86
N VAL A 180 -26.10 -1.00 -25.94
CA VAL A 180 -27.21 -1.38 -26.84
C VAL A 180 -26.94 -2.66 -27.62
N ASP A 181 -25.75 -2.84 -28.20
CA ASP A 181 -25.36 -4.05 -28.95
C ASP A 181 -23.82 -4.23 -28.92
N PRO A 182 -23.23 -4.49 -27.74
CA PRO A 182 -21.78 -4.61 -27.59
C PRO A 182 -21.25 -5.90 -28.23
N SER A 183 -19.94 -5.96 -28.53
CA SER A 183 -19.31 -7.27 -28.76
C SER A 183 -19.46 -8.13 -27.50
N THR A 184 -19.50 -9.46 -27.60
CA THR A 184 -19.70 -10.30 -26.41
C THR A 184 -18.42 -10.55 -25.61
N ALA A 185 -17.24 -10.34 -26.20
CA ALA A 185 -15.94 -10.38 -25.52
C ALA A 185 -14.85 -9.64 -26.32
N ALA A 186 -13.61 -9.79 -25.84
CA ALA A 186 -12.37 -9.32 -26.45
C ALA A 186 -11.71 -10.40 -27.33
N GLY A 187 -10.91 -10.00 -28.31
CA GLY A 187 -10.01 -10.86 -29.08
C GLY A 187 -10.28 -10.91 -30.58
N ALA A 188 -9.56 -11.79 -31.28
CA ALA A 188 -9.51 -11.83 -32.74
C ALA A 188 -10.84 -12.20 -33.43
N ASP A 189 -11.72 -12.91 -32.72
CA ASP A 189 -13.03 -13.34 -33.23
C ASP A 189 -14.12 -12.27 -33.10
N TYR A 190 -13.82 -11.17 -32.39
CA TYR A 190 -14.75 -10.08 -32.14
C TYR A 190 -14.37 -8.84 -32.94
N ASP A 191 -15.32 -7.93 -33.12
CA ASP A 191 -15.13 -6.69 -33.84
C ASP A 191 -15.71 -5.52 -33.04
N GLY A 192 -14.83 -4.82 -32.32
CA GLY A 192 -15.24 -3.67 -31.52
C GLY A 192 -15.70 -2.48 -32.36
N LEU A 193 -15.42 -2.46 -33.68
CA LEU A 193 -15.82 -1.36 -34.57
C LEU A 193 -17.26 -1.55 -35.06
N ALA A 194 -17.69 -2.80 -35.21
CA ALA A 194 -19.05 -3.15 -35.61
C ALA A 194 -20.06 -3.09 -34.45
N ALA A 195 -19.57 -3.17 -33.21
CA ALA A 195 -20.39 -3.11 -31.99
C ALA A 195 -20.97 -1.70 -31.74
N ASN A 196 -22.11 -1.66 -31.04
CA ASN A 196 -22.76 -0.44 -30.57
C ASN A 196 -22.55 -0.25 -29.06
N TRP A 197 -21.65 0.68 -28.74
CA TRP A 197 -21.24 1.02 -27.38
C TRP A 197 -22.03 2.19 -26.75
N THR A 198 -23.14 2.61 -27.35
CA THR A 198 -24.03 3.59 -26.71
C THR A 198 -24.83 2.94 -25.57
N LEU A 199 -25.30 3.75 -24.63
CA LEU A 199 -25.99 3.31 -23.42
C LEU A 199 -27.49 3.06 -23.67
N GLN A 200 -28.02 1.95 -23.14
CA GLN A 200 -29.46 1.72 -23.01
C GLN A 200 -30.05 2.63 -21.91
N LEU A 201 -31.36 2.85 -21.96
CA LEU A 201 -32.09 3.75 -21.05
C LEU A 201 -31.98 3.36 -19.57
N CYS A 202 -31.71 2.08 -19.29
CA CYS A 202 -31.53 1.59 -17.93
C CYS A 202 -30.11 1.79 -17.39
N SER A 203 -29.21 2.37 -18.20
CA SER A 203 -27.82 2.52 -17.82
C SER A 203 -27.66 3.52 -16.70
N SER A 204 -27.02 3.01 -15.66
CA SER A 204 -26.53 3.72 -14.49
C SER A 204 -25.43 4.75 -14.77
N CYS A 205 -24.85 4.74 -15.98
CA CYS A 205 -23.89 5.74 -16.43
C CYS A 205 -24.55 7.04 -16.91
N ILE A 206 -25.86 7.02 -17.18
CA ILE A 206 -26.59 8.19 -17.68
C ILE A 206 -26.73 9.24 -16.56
N ASN A 207 -26.32 10.48 -16.84
CA ASN A 207 -26.24 11.61 -15.90
C ASN A 207 -25.47 11.29 -14.60
N ALA A 208 -24.42 10.48 -14.70
CA ALA A 208 -23.63 10.06 -13.54
C ALA A 208 -22.24 10.72 -13.45
N GLY A 209 -21.77 11.39 -14.51
CA GLY A 209 -20.48 12.08 -14.54
C GLY A 209 -20.45 13.41 -13.76
N ASN A 210 -19.34 14.13 -13.88
CA ASN A 210 -19.17 15.48 -13.34
C ASN A 210 -19.79 16.56 -14.27
N GLU A 211 -19.82 17.82 -13.82
CA GLU A 211 -20.45 18.94 -14.57
C GLU A 211 -19.47 19.67 -15.52
N ASP A 212 -18.24 19.18 -15.66
CA ASP A 212 -17.07 19.96 -16.14
C ASP A 212 -16.74 19.83 -17.65
N ALA A 213 -17.74 19.62 -18.52
CA ALA A 213 -17.51 19.44 -19.96
C ALA A 213 -18.25 20.43 -20.89
N ALA A 214 -18.60 21.63 -20.40
CA ALA A 214 -19.31 22.64 -21.18
C ALA A 214 -18.56 22.99 -22.48
N GLY A 215 -19.22 22.83 -23.63
CA GLY A 215 -18.73 23.28 -24.94
C GLY A 215 -18.01 22.23 -25.80
N THR A 216 -17.96 20.96 -25.37
CA THR A 216 -17.42 19.85 -26.18
C THR A 216 -18.54 18.98 -26.76
N ALA A 217 -18.22 18.20 -27.80
CA ALA A 217 -19.10 17.16 -28.32
C ALA A 217 -18.71 15.79 -27.75
N ASP A 218 -19.61 14.81 -27.75
CA ASP A 218 -19.29 13.41 -27.50
C ASP A 218 -18.68 12.75 -28.75
N LEU A 219 -18.35 11.45 -28.68
CA LEU A 219 -17.80 10.70 -29.81
C LEU A 219 -18.76 10.60 -31.02
N ALA A 220 -20.08 10.77 -30.82
CA ALA A 220 -21.07 10.78 -31.88
C ALA A 220 -21.29 12.19 -32.49
N GLY A 221 -20.65 13.23 -31.94
CA GLY A 221 -20.79 14.63 -32.37
C GLY A 221 -21.96 15.36 -31.71
N ASN A 222 -22.62 14.75 -30.73
CA ASN A 222 -23.70 15.37 -29.95
C ASN A 222 -23.10 16.30 -28.88
N ALA A 223 -23.85 17.31 -28.45
CA ALA A 223 -23.42 18.15 -27.33
C ALA A 223 -23.15 17.31 -26.07
N ARG A 224 -21.99 17.49 -25.43
CA ARG A 224 -21.55 16.61 -24.34
C ARG A 224 -22.36 16.76 -23.05
N VAL A 225 -22.99 17.91 -22.82
CA VAL A 225 -23.83 18.12 -21.63
C VAL A 225 -25.29 18.09 -22.07
N TYR A 226 -26.06 17.11 -21.59
CA TYR A 226 -27.50 17.03 -21.80
C TYR A 226 -28.24 17.05 -20.47
N SER A 227 -29.19 17.99 -20.31
CA SER A 227 -29.90 18.20 -19.02
C SER A 227 -28.98 18.54 -17.82
N GLY A 228 -27.82 19.13 -18.09
CA GLY A 228 -26.94 19.75 -17.08
C GLY A 228 -25.89 18.84 -16.45
N VAL A 229 -25.91 17.53 -16.75
CA VAL A 229 -24.91 16.56 -16.30
C VAL A 229 -24.44 15.76 -17.52
N ILE A 230 -23.24 15.19 -17.46
CA ILE A 230 -22.73 14.32 -18.52
C ILE A 230 -22.94 12.84 -18.18
N ASP A 231 -23.04 12.03 -19.23
CA ASP A 231 -22.94 10.59 -19.12
C ASP A 231 -21.48 10.16 -18.90
N ILE A 232 -21.29 9.13 -18.08
CA ILE A 232 -19.99 8.44 -17.97
C ILE A 232 -19.80 7.63 -19.26
N GLY A 233 -18.66 7.79 -19.94
CA GLY A 233 -18.32 7.07 -21.18
C GLY A 233 -17.97 7.99 -22.35
N ALA A 234 -17.79 7.43 -23.55
CA ALA A 234 -17.49 8.19 -24.77
C ALA A 234 -18.73 8.79 -25.47
N TYR A 235 -19.93 8.38 -25.07
CA TYR A 235 -21.20 8.71 -25.75
C TYR A 235 -22.18 9.34 -24.77
N GLU A 236 -22.93 10.33 -25.24
CA GLU A 236 -23.94 11.07 -24.48
C GLU A 236 -25.36 10.68 -24.92
N ASN A 237 -26.25 10.46 -23.96
CA ASN A 237 -27.66 10.16 -24.22
C ASN A 237 -28.49 11.45 -24.29
N HIS A 238 -29.15 11.69 -25.42
CA HIS A 238 -29.97 12.89 -25.67
C HIS A 238 -31.48 12.64 -25.59
N LEU A 239 -31.92 11.63 -24.84
CA LEU A 239 -33.34 11.34 -24.68
C LEU A 239 -33.91 12.02 -23.44
N ASP A 240 -35.16 12.48 -23.54
CA ASP A 240 -35.89 13.03 -22.40
C ASP A 240 -36.35 11.88 -21.49
N LEU A 241 -35.56 11.60 -20.45
CA LEU A 241 -35.75 10.48 -19.54
C LEU A 241 -36.06 10.92 -18.09
N PRO A 242 -36.68 10.05 -17.28
CA PRO A 242 -36.71 10.20 -15.83
C PRO A 242 -35.37 9.74 -15.25
N LEU A 243 -34.52 10.68 -14.84
CA LEU A 243 -33.14 10.40 -14.42
C LEU A 243 -32.90 10.87 -13.00
N ILE A 244 -32.42 9.96 -12.15
CA ILE A 244 -31.99 10.28 -10.79
C ILE A 244 -30.47 10.41 -10.78
N ALA A 245 -29.97 11.51 -10.24
CA ALA A 245 -28.59 11.64 -9.79
C ALA A 245 -28.58 11.49 -8.26
N ILE A 246 -27.68 10.65 -7.75
CA ILE A 246 -27.50 10.44 -6.31
C ILE A 246 -26.07 10.85 -5.95
N ARG A 247 -25.91 11.63 -4.88
CA ARG A 247 -24.61 12.14 -4.41
C ARG A 247 -24.51 12.02 -2.88
N PRO A 248 -23.50 11.32 -2.33
CA PRO A 248 -22.53 10.49 -3.04
C PRO A 248 -23.17 9.25 -3.67
N ALA A 249 -22.71 8.86 -4.86
CA ALA A 249 -23.28 7.75 -5.64
C ALA A 249 -22.85 6.36 -5.15
N GLY A 250 -21.64 6.26 -4.58
CA GLY A 250 -21.01 4.99 -4.21
C GLY A 250 -21.05 4.68 -2.71
N MET A 251 -20.40 5.52 -1.90
CA MET A 251 -20.23 5.31 -0.47
C MET A 251 -20.38 6.60 0.33
N LEU A 252 -20.98 6.50 1.51
CA LEU A 252 -21.09 7.55 2.52
C LEU A 252 -20.10 7.23 3.64
N GLU A 253 -19.02 8.01 3.70
CA GLU A 253 -17.91 7.87 4.64
C GLU A 253 -18.10 8.79 5.85
N PHE A 254 -18.48 8.23 7.00
CA PHE A 254 -18.67 9.01 8.24
C PHE A 254 -17.36 9.32 8.97
N GLY A 255 -16.24 8.69 8.57
CA GLY A 255 -14.99 8.78 9.30
C GLY A 255 -15.08 8.15 10.70
N CYS A 256 -14.26 8.65 11.63
CA CYS A 256 -14.25 8.19 13.01
C CYS A 256 -15.17 9.06 13.89
N VAL A 257 -16.17 8.44 14.51
CA VAL A 257 -17.11 9.07 15.44
C VAL A 257 -16.94 8.48 16.83
N ALA A 258 -16.94 9.32 17.85
CA ALA A 258 -16.76 8.87 19.23
C ALA A 258 -17.96 8.01 19.68
N VAL A 259 -17.69 6.95 20.44
CA VAL A 259 -18.75 6.11 21.02
C VAL A 259 -19.60 6.94 21.99
N GLY A 260 -20.91 6.96 21.76
CA GLY A 260 -21.86 7.79 22.50
C GLY A 260 -22.24 9.10 21.81
N ASP A 261 -21.48 9.51 20.79
CA ASP A 261 -21.82 10.62 19.91
C ASP A 261 -22.54 10.11 18.64
N GLU A 262 -22.92 11.03 17.77
CA GLU A 262 -23.55 10.76 16.49
C GLU A 262 -23.02 11.69 15.40
N GLU A 263 -23.02 11.20 14.17
CA GLU A 263 -22.71 11.98 12.98
C GLU A 263 -23.84 11.82 11.96
N VAL A 264 -24.17 12.88 11.24
CA VAL A 264 -25.25 12.88 10.25
C VAL A 264 -24.69 13.35 8.92
N LEU A 265 -24.69 12.46 7.95
CA LEU A 265 -24.34 12.79 6.58
C LEU A 265 -25.57 12.74 5.68
N THR A 266 -25.50 13.49 4.58
CA THR A 266 -26.61 13.65 3.65
C THR A 266 -26.31 12.97 2.32
N VAL A 267 -27.32 12.28 1.80
CA VAL A 267 -27.38 11.82 0.41
C VAL A 267 -28.38 12.70 -0.33
N THR A 268 -27.92 13.41 -1.35
CA THR A 268 -28.78 14.23 -2.21
C THR A 268 -29.25 13.41 -3.40
N MET A 269 -30.56 13.39 -3.63
CA MET A 269 -31.19 12.76 -4.79
C MET A 269 -31.85 13.85 -5.62
N ALA A 270 -31.41 14.02 -6.87
CA ALA A 270 -31.91 15.05 -7.76
C ALA A 270 -32.49 14.44 -9.03
N ASN A 271 -33.59 15.03 -9.53
CA ASN A 271 -34.07 14.74 -10.88
C ASN A 271 -33.31 15.61 -11.88
N THR A 272 -32.30 15.02 -12.51
CA THR A 272 -31.49 15.65 -13.57
C THR A 272 -32.06 15.38 -14.96
N GLY A 273 -33.14 14.61 -15.06
CA GLY A 273 -33.85 14.35 -16.31
C GLY A 273 -34.92 15.39 -16.61
N LYS A 274 -35.62 15.19 -17.74
CA LYS A 274 -36.74 16.05 -18.15
C LYS A 274 -38.12 15.49 -17.86
N VAL A 275 -38.18 14.27 -17.32
CA VAL A 275 -39.42 13.58 -16.94
C VAL A 275 -39.44 13.36 -15.43
N SER A 276 -40.59 13.56 -14.79
CA SER A 276 -40.76 13.28 -13.36
C SER A 276 -40.66 11.79 -13.05
N PHE A 277 -40.20 11.44 -11.85
CA PHE A 277 -40.22 10.07 -11.34
C PHE A 277 -40.50 10.03 -9.84
N ASP A 278 -40.81 8.84 -9.33
CA ASP A 278 -41.06 8.62 -7.91
C ASP A 278 -39.90 7.89 -7.25
N ILE A 279 -39.43 8.41 -6.11
CA ILE A 279 -38.68 7.62 -5.13
C ILE A 279 -39.71 6.76 -4.40
N SER A 280 -39.71 5.47 -4.72
CA SER A 280 -40.70 4.52 -4.23
C SER A 280 -40.47 4.17 -2.76
N SER A 281 -39.22 3.94 -2.36
CA SER A 281 -38.85 3.64 -0.97
C SER A 281 -37.35 3.81 -0.71
N LEU A 282 -37.02 4.15 0.54
CA LEU A 282 -35.67 4.07 1.10
C LEU A 282 -35.62 3.02 2.22
N SER A 283 -34.55 2.23 2.29
CA SER A 283 -34.34 1.29 3.40
C SER A 283 -32.86 1.07 3.70
N LEU A 284 -32.56 0.56 4.89
CA LEU A 284 -31.19 0.26 5.33
C LEU A 284 -30.99 -1.25 5.48
N SER A 285 -29.81 -1.74 5.08
CA SER A 285 -29.26 -2.98 5.59
C SER A 285 -28.12 -2.66 6.53
N ASP A 286 -28.39 -2.82 7.83
CA ASP A 286 -27.43 -2.62 8.89
C ASP A 286 -27.61 -3.75 9.91
N ALA A 287 -26.61 -4.62 10.01
CA ALA A 287 -26.65 -5.76 10.92
C ALA A 287 -26.54 -5.35 12.41
N ARG A 288 -26.11 -4.12 12.70
CA ARG A 288 -25.79 -3.64 14.05
C ARG A 288 -26.76 -2.58 14.56
N GLY A 289 -27.56 -1.97 13.69
CA GLY A 289 -28.58 -0.98 14.08
C GLY A 289 -27.99 0.36 14.54
N VAL A 290 -26.80 0.72 14.05
CA VAL A 290 -26.09 1.98 14.32
C VAL A 290 -26.37 3.04 13.25
N PHE A 291 -26.87 2.65 12.07
CA PHE A 291 -27.32 3.55 11.01
C PHE A 291 -28.84 3.73 11.06
N SER A 292 -29.31 4.97 10.86
CA SER A 292 -30.74 5.28 10.84
C SER A 292 -31.07 6.39 9.83
N LEU A 293 -32.23 6.29 9.20
CA LEU A 293 -32.78 7.37 8.37
C LEU A 293 -33.54 8.34 9.25
N LEU A 294 -33.16 9.62 9.22
CA LEU A 294 -33.85 10.66 9.99
C LEU A 294 -35.15 11.11 9.30
N ASP A 295 -35.14 11.10 7.96
CA ASP A 295 -36.28 11.50 7.12
C ASP A 295 -36.66 10.36 6.17
N PRO A 296 -37.26 9.26 6.67
CA PRO A 296 -37.70 8.19 5.81
C PRO A 296 -38.78 8.70 4.85
N MET A 297 -38.65 8.36 3.57
CA MET A 297 -39.60 8.75 2.54
C MET A 297 -40.03 7.56 1.69
N SER A 298 -41.27 7.63 1.23
CA SER A 298 -41.88 6.64 0.34
C SER A 298 -42.85 7.35 -0.60
N GLN A 299 -42.90 6.93 -1.86
CA GLN A 299 -43.81 7.48 -2.88
C GLN A 299 -43.67 9.00 -3.05
N HIS A 300 -42.42 9.47 -3.19
CA HIS A 300 -42.13 10.89 -3.34
C HIS A 300 -41.77 11.23 -4.79
N THR A 301 -42.58 12.06 -5.43
CA THR A 301 -42.37 12.52 -6.80
C THR A 301 -41.35 13.65 -6.86
N LEU A 302 -40.31 13.49 -7.68
CA LEU A 302 -39.38 14.56 -8.03
C LEU A 302 -39.69 15.08 -9.45
N LEU A 303 -40.08 16.35 -9.56
CA LEU A 303 -40.18 17.04 -10.85
C LEU A 303 -38.80 17.37 -11.41
N PRO A 304 -38.66 17.59 -12.73
CA PRO A 304 -37.39 18.00 -13.33
C PRO A 304 -36.75 19.19 -12.60
N GLY A 305 -35.46 19.06 -12.26
CA GLY A 305 -34.69 20.08 -11.52
C GLY A 305 -34.93 20.12 -10.01
N GLN A 306 -35.82 19.29 -9.46
CA GLN A 306 -36.00 19.18 -8.00
C GLN A 306 -34.99 18.21 -7.39
N SER A 307 -34.63 18.47 -6.14
CA SER A 307 -33.81 17.59 -5.31
C SER A 307 -34.45 17.37 -3.95
N VAL A 308 -34.04 16.27 -3.31
CA VAL A 308 -34.34 15.94 -1.92
C VAL A 308 -33.07 15.50 -1.22
N GLU A 309 -32.96 15.86 0.05
CA GLU A 309 -31.86 15.46 0.93
C GLU A 309 -32.33 14.33 1.86
N VAL A 310 -31.59 13.23 1.87
CA VAL A 310 -31.80 12.09 2.75
C VAL A 310 -30.71 12.09 3.80
N ARG A 311 -31.08 12.38 5.05
CA ARG A 311 -30.14 12.37 6.17
C ARG A 311 -30.00 10.97 6.77
N VAL A 312 -28.78 10.47 6.77
CA VAL A 312 -28.39 9.20 7.36
C VAL A 312 -27.57 9.50 8.62
N ARG A 313 -28.05 9.05 9.77
CA ARG A 313 -27.38 9.16 11.06
C ARG A 313 -26.58 7.90 11.36
N PHE A 314 -25.34 8.06 11.80
CA PHE A 314 -24.50 7.02 12.38
C PHE A 314 -24.29 7.31 13.88
N ALA A 315 -24.52 6.31 14.73
CA ALA A 315 -24.30 6.41 16.17
C ALA A 315 -23.62 5.11 16.69
N PRO A 316 -22.28 5.08 16.82
CA PRO A 316 -21.55 3.88 17.22
C PRO A 316 -21.81 3.49 18.68
N ASP A 317 -22.04 2.20 18.91
CA ASP A 317 -22.25 1.64 20.27
C ASP A 317 -20.95 1.16 20.93
N ARG A 318 -19.91 0.93 20.12
CA ARG A 318 -18.58 0.50 20.57
C ARG A 318 -17.53 0.77 19.52
N GLU A 319 -16.27 0.62 19.92
CA GLU A 319 -15.15 0.78 19.01
C GLU A 319 -15.02 -0.41 18.06
N ARG A 320 -15.02 -0.11 16.75
CA ARG A 320 -14.87 -1.02 15.59
C ARG A 320 -15.21 -0.28 14.29
N VAL A 321 -14.93 -0.93 13.17
CA VAL A 321 -15.50 -0.59 11.85
C VAL A 321 -16.96 -1.05 11.75
N TYR A 322 -17.78 -0.22 11.12
CA TYR A 322 -19.17 -0.49 10.75
C TYR A 322 -19.36 -0.34 9.26
N THR A 323 -20.05 -1.31 8.67
CA THR A 323 -20.49 -1.24 7.28
C THR A 323 -22.00 -1.44 7.20
N GLY A 324 -22.63 -0.79 6.23
CA GLY A 324 -24.06 -0.90 5.95
C GLY A 324 -24.37 -0.56 4.49
N LEU A 325 -25.64 -0.64 4.13
CA LEU A 325 -26.12 -0.24 2.80
C LEU A 325 -27.38 0.61 2.93
N LEU A 326 -27.43 1.74 2.22
CA LEU A 326 -28.65 2.46 1.91
C LEU A 326 -29.20 1.98 0.57
N HIS A 327 -30.43 1.47 0.58
CA HIS A 327 -31.17 1.03 -0.59
C HIS A 327 -32.12 2.13 -1.06
N VAL A 328 -32.01 2.51 -2.32
CA VAL A 328 -32.87 3.49 -2.97
C VAL A 328 -33.65 2.78 -4.06
N THR A 329 -34.98 2.76 -3.97
CA THR A 329 -35.86 2.23 -5.01
C THR A 329 -36.63 3.38 -5.65
N SER A 330 -36.61 3.48 -6.97
CA SER A 330 -37.28 4.55 -7.70
C SER A 330 -37.88 4.07 -9.02
N THR A 331 -38.69 4.92 -9.66
CA THR A 331 -39.17 4.69 -11.03
C THR A 331 -38.31 5.41 -12.07
N SER A 332 -37.13 5.90 -11.70
CA SER A 332 -36.17 6.45 -12.66
C SER A 332 -35.67 5.36 -13.59
N SER A 333 -35.28 5.75 -14.79
CA SER A 333 -34.80 4.84 -15.82
C SER A 333 -33.38 4.33 -15.52
N ASN A 334 -32.46 5.23 -15.17
CA ASN A 334 -31.05 4.93 -14.95
C ASN A 334 -30.74 4.25 -13.60
N ALA A 335 -31.67 4.27 -12.64
CA ALA A 335 -31.44 3.78 -11.29
C ALA A 335 -32.74 3.36 -10.57
N PRO A 336 -33.48 2.36 -11.09
CA PRO A 336 -34.70 1.87 -10.44
C PRO A 336 -34.42 1.22 -9.08
N TYR A 337 -33.22 0.66 -8.90
CA TYR A 337 -32.71 0.20 -7.61
C TYR A 337 -31.22 0.51 -7.49
N ARG A 338 -30.83 1.20 -6.42
CA ARG A 338 -29.45 1.58 -6.11
C ARG A 338 -29.08 1.23 -4.68
N ARG A 339 -27.81 0.91 -4.49
CA ARG A 339 -27.20 0.66 -3.19
C ARG A 339 -26.05 1.64 -3.00
N ILE A 340 -26.04 2.30 -1.85
CA ILE A 340 -24.96 3.19 -1.44
C ILE A 340 -24.32 2.56 -0.21
N GLY A 341 -23.02 2.32 -0.27
CA GLY A 341 -22.22 1.84 0.85
C GLY A 341 -22.26 2.83 2.01
N LEU A 342 -22.34 2.32 3.24
CA LEU A 342 -22.14 3.11 4.45
C LEU A 342 -20.90 2.54 5.12
N HIS A 343 -19.94 3.40 5.44
CA HIS A 343 -18.72 3.02 6.16
C HIS A 343 -18.42 4.06 7.24
N ALA A 344 -18.02 3.56 8.42
CA ALA A 344 -17.75 4.39 9.57
C ALA A 344 -16.91 3.64 10.60
N VAL A 345 -16.20 4.38 11.46
CA VAL A 345 -15.45 3.81 12.58
C VAL A 345 -15.94 4.40 13.90
N GLY A 346 -16.33 3.54 14.85
CA GLY A 346 -16.55 3.97 16.22
C GLY A 346 -15.22 4.07 16.96
N GLY A 347 -14.93 5.21 17.60
CA GLY A 347 -13.75 5.44 18.43
C GLY A 347 -14.09 5.52 19.92
N ALA A 348 -13.50 4.67 20.76
CA ALA A 348 -13.71 4.75 22.22
C ALA A 348 -12.47 5.32 22.92
N GLY A 349 -12.38 6.63 23.05
CA GLY A 349 -11.24 7.31 23.66
C GLY A 349 -11.15 8.78 23.27
N THR A 350 -9.97 9.37 23.47
CA THR A 350 -9.70 10.73 22.99
C THR A 350 -9.47 10.68 21.48
N LEU A 351 -10.39 11.26 20.69
CA LEU A 351 -10.20 11.40 19.25
C LEU A 351 -9.10 12.42 18.95
N ILE A 352 -8.21 12.05 18.04
CA ILE A 352 -7.12 12.89 17.52
C ILE A 352 -7.36 13.09 16.03
N PRO A 353 -7.81 14.28 15.59
CA PRO A 353 -8.03 14.56 14.17
C PRO A 353 -6.71 14.66 13.41
N ALA A 354 -6.78 14.65 12.08
CA ALA A 354 -5.64 14.88 11.21
C ALA A 354 -4.95 16.23 11.54
N GLY A 355 -3.62 16.25 11.45
CA GLY A 355 -2.82 17.47 11.59
C GLY A 355 -1.74 17.42 12.68
N PRO A 356 -1.28 18.59 13.16
CA PRO A 356 -0.13 18.67 14.05
C PRO A 356 -0.46 18.18 15.47
N VAL A 357 0.46 17.40 16.05
CA VAL A 357 0.38 16.91 17.43
C VAL A 357 1.67 17.23 18.21
N SER A 358 1.53 17.58 19.49
CA SER A 358 2.67 17.81 20.40
C SER A 358 2.23 17.69 21.87
N GLY A 359 3.18 17.79 22.79
CA GLY A 359 2.92 17.78 24.23
C GLY A 359 2.98 16.38 24.84
N VAL A 360 2.17 16.12 25.85
CA VAL A 360 2.23 14.87 26.64
C VAL A 360 0.94 14.08 26.54
N TRP A 361 1.05 12.84 26.05
CA TRP A 361 -0.04 11.86 26.08
C TRP A 361 0.06 11.00 27.33
N THR A 362 -1.04 10.94 28.09
CA THR A 362 -1.09 10.28 29.40
C THR A 362 -2.11 9.15 29.38
N LYS A 363 -1.88 8.12 30.18
CA LYS A 363 -2.80 6.97 30.28
C LYS A 363 -4.22 7.37 30.72
N ALA A 364 -4.35 8.40 31.56
CA ALA A 364 -5.63 8.88 32.06
C ALA A 364 -6.52 9.49 30.96
N ASN A 365 -5.90 10.03 29.91
CA ASN A 365 -6.59 10.60 28.75
C ASN A 365 -6.64 9.62 27.57
N GLY A 366 -6.08 8.41 27.74
CA GLY A 366 -6.10 7.36 26.73
C GLY A 366 -7.32 6.43 26.87
N PRO A 367 -7.56 5.56 25.87
CA PRO A 367 -6.78 5.41 24.65
C PRO A 367 -6.94 6.63 23.71
N TYR A 368 -5.92 6.88 22.89
CA TYR A 368 -5.93 7.92 21.87
C TYR A 368 -6.33 7.28 20.54
N ILE A 369 -7.37 7.80 19.91
CA ILE A 369 -7.91 7.29 18.64
C ILE A 369 -7.52 8.24 17.52
N VAL A 370 -6.56 7.85 16.70
CA VAL A 370 -6.07 8.66 15.58
C VAL A 370 -7.02 8.52 14.41
N ALA A 371 -7.71 9.61 14.07
CA ALA A 371 -8.79 9.67 13.07
C ALA A 371 -8.35 10.29 11.72
N GLY A 372 -7.05 10.49 11.55
CA GLY A 372 -6.42 10.99 10.33
C GLY A 372 -4.90 11.11 10.51
N ASP A 373 -4.16 11.41 9.44
CA ASP A 373 -2.70 11.51 9.53
C ASP A 373 -2.24 12.60 10.49
N ILE A 374 -1.28 12.25 11.36
CA ILE A 374 -0.73 13.15 12.36
C ILE A 374 0.76 13.35 12.17
N GLN A 375 1.24 14.53 12.55
CA GLN A 375 2.65 14.88 12.44
C GLN A 375 3.15 15.64 13.67
N VAL A 376 4.36 15.33 14.12
CA VAL A 376 5.07 16.15 15.11
C VAL A 376 5.75 17.30 14.35
N PRO A 377 5.36 18.57 14.59
CA PRO A 377 5.92 19.69 13.82
C PRO A 377 7.39 19.95 14.12
N LEU A 378 8.07 20.66 13.21
CA LEU A 378 9.45 21.13 13.34
C LEU A 378 9.74 21.75 14.72
N GLY A 379 10.77 21.24 15.41
CA GLY A 379 11.20 21.73 16.72
C GLY A 379 10.23 21.47 17.86
N GLN A 380 9.18 20.68 17.65
CA GLN A 380 8.23 20.27 18.69
C GLN A 380 8.53 18.86 19.16
N ALA A 381 8.02 18.55 20.35
CA ALA A 381 8.12 17.22 20.93
C ALA A 381 6.74 16.63 21.25
N LEU A 382 6.59 15.34 20.97
CA LEU A 382 5.50 14.51 21.47
C LEU A 382 6.07 13.49 22.47
N THR A 383 5.58 13.52 23.71
CA THR A 383 5.93 12.55 24.75
C THR A 383 4.74 11.64 25.01
N ILE A 384 4.93 10.33 24.87
CA ILE A 384 3.90 9.33 25.17
C ILE A 384 4.32 8.58 26.43
N GLN A 385 3.51 8.68 27.47
CA GLN A 385 3.78 8.02 28.76
C GLN A 385 3.43 6.54 28.73
N ARG A 386 4.06 5.76 29.61
CA ARG A 386 3.76 4.34 29.83
C ARG A 386 2.28 4.02 29.93
N GLY A 387 1.89 2.85 29.43
CA GLY A 387 0.53 2.32 29.47
C GLY A 387 -0.48 3.01 28.56
N VAL A 388 -0.06 4.01 27.77
CA VAL A 388 -0.90 4.64 26.75
C VAL A 388 -1.16 3.64 25.62
N ALA A 389 -2.40 3.57 25.17
CA ALA A 389 -2.77 2.91 23.91
C ALA A 389 -3.10 3.98 22.86
N VAL A 390 -2.49 3.85 21.69
CA VAL A 390 -2.70 4.66 20.49
C VAL A 390 -3.29 3.74 19.42
N ARG A 391 -4.47 4.08 18.91
CA ARG A 391 -5.21 3.24 17.98
C ARG A 391 -5.61 4.03 16.76
N PHE A 392 -5.28 3.53 15.58
CA PHE A 392 -5.55 4.21 14.31
C PHE A 392 -6.90 3.74 13.78
N ALA A 393 -7.78 4.69 13.47
CA ALA A 393 -9.16 4.47 13.02
C ALA A 393 -9.28 4.29 11.49
N GLY A 394 -8.17 4.08 10.82
CA GLY A 394 -8.04 3.87 9.38
C GLY A 394 -6.56 3.77 9.02
N HIS A 395 -6.26 3.75 7.73
CA HIS A 395 -4.89 3.67 7.20
C HIS A 395 -4.08 4.98 7.37
N PHE A 396 -3.91 5.43 8.60
CA PHE A 396 -3.24 6.69 8.95
C PHE A 396 -1.88 6.47 9.61
N GLY A 397 -0.99 7.45 9.49
CA GLY A 397 0.38 7.41 10.01
C GLY A 397 0.69 8.47 11.07
N LEU A 398 1.86 8.31 11.71
CA LEU A 398 2.49 9.34 12.53
C LEU A 398 3.85 9.72 11.95
N THR A 399 3.98 10.93 11.45
CA THR A 399 5.25 11.45 10.93
C THR A 399 5.97 12.31 11.96
N VAL A 400 7.22 11.96 12.26
CA VAL A 400 8.16 12.76 13.04
C VAL A 400 9.10 13.41 12.05
N GLY A 401 8.87 14.70 11.78
CA GLY A 401 9.58 15.44 10.76
C GLY A 401 10.94 15.98 11.22
N ARG A 402 11.50 16.85 10.39
CA ARG A 402 12.77 17.55 10.64
C ARG A 402 12.82 18.16 12.05
N ASP A 403 13.92 17.91 12.77
CA ASP A 403 14.22 18.45 14.11
C ASP A 403 13.05 18.31 15.13
N ALA A 404 12.16 17.33 14.93
CA ALA A 404 11.05 17.03 15.81
C ALA A 404 11.38 15.79 16.64
N THR A 405 10.87 15.72 17.87
CA THR A 405 11.19 14.63 18.80
C THR A 405 9.94 13.82 19.15
N LEU A 406 10.03 12.49 19.05
CA LEU A 406 9.10 11.56 19.66
C LEU A 406 9.77 10.80 20.80
N ARG A 407 9.19 10.92 21.99
CA ARG A 407 9.65 10.20 23.19
C ARG A 407 8.54 9.32 23.74
N ALA A 408 8.49 8.06 23.32
CA ALA A 408 7.56 7.05 23.78
C ALA A 408 8.27 6.06 24.72
N VAL A 409 8.14 6.27 26.03
CA VAL A 409 8.86 5.49 27.05
C VAL A 409 7.87 4.80 27.99
N GLY A 410 7.67 3.50 27.73
CA GLY A 410 6.91 2.58 28.55
C GLY A 410 7.72 1.93 29.67
N VAL A 411 7.15 0.89 30.26
CA VAL A 411 7.85 -0.07 31.14
C VAL A 411 7.33 -1.48 30.84
N GLU A 412 8.10 -2.52 31.16
CA GLU A 412 7.74 -3.92 30.89
C GLU A 412 6.32 -4.29 31.40
N SER A 413 5.98 -3.84 32.62
CA SER A 413 4.68 -4.12 33.24
C SER A 413 3.51 -3.30 32.67
N ASP A 414 3.79 -2.21 31.94
CA ASP A 414 2.77 -1.29 31.41
C ASP A 414 3.27 -0.64 30.10
N PRO A 415 3.39 -1.44 29.01
CA PRO A 415 3.95 -0.96 27.76
C PRO A 415 3.02 0.01 27.04
N ILE A 416 3.58 0.85 26.18
CA ILE A 416 2.80 1.66 25.23
C ILE A 416 2.36 0.75 24.08
N LYS A 417 1.13 0.91 23.57
CA LYS A 417 0.59 0.05 22.50
C LYS A 417 0.16 0.89 21.30
N PHE A 418 0.64 0.54 20.12
CA PHE A 418 0.25 1.09 18.83
C PHE A 418 -0.39 -0.01 17.98
N SER A 419 -1.61 0.24 17.47
CA SER A 419 -2.39 -0.74 16.71
C SER A 419 -3.43 -0.07 15.82
N ALA A 420 -3.95 -0.77 14.81
CA ALA A 420 -5.16 -0.36 14.11
C ALA A 420 -6.44 -0.79 14.84
N ILE A 421 -7.56 -0.10 14.57
CA ILE A 421 -8.91 -0.56 14.94
C ILE A 421 -9.36 -1.65 13.96
N ASP A 422 -9.15 -1.44 12.66
CA ASP A 422 -9.27 -2.47 11.64
C ASP A 422 -7.92 -3.14 11.42
N THR A 423 -7.75 -4.36 11.94
CA THR A 423 -6.49 -5.11 11.78
C THR A 423 -6.32 -5.71 10.39
N GLY A 424 -7.38 -5.74 9.57
CA GLY A 424 -7.31 -6.17 8.17
C GLY A 424 -6.80 -5.06 7.25
N GLU A 425 -7.19 -3.81 7.52
CA GLU A 425 -6.68 -2.61 6.82
C GLU A 425 -5.28 -2.21 7.35
N GLY A 426 -5.09 -2.29 8.67
CA GLY A 426 -3.86 -1.88 9.34
C GLY A 426 -3.67 -0.35 9.40
N TRP A 427 -2.50 0.07 9.87
CA TRP A 427 -2.11 1.49 9.97
C TRP A 427 -0.75 1.75 9.33
N LEU A 428 -0.47 3.00 8.97
CA LEU A 428 0.72 3.39 8.20
C LEU A 428 1.99 3.53 9.04
N GLY A 429 2.07 3.01 10.26
CA GLY A 429 3.29 3.05 11.07
C GLY A 429 3.76 4.45 11.51
N ILE A 430 4.96 4.51 12.09
CA ILE A 430 5.66 5.73 12.50
C ILE A 430 6.79 6.03 11.51
N ARG A 431 6.83 7.26 10.99
CA ARG A 431 7.80 7.72 9.99
C ARG A 431 8.74 8.73 10.61
N PHE A 432 9.96 8.31 10.95
CA PHE A 432 11.03 9.22 11.34
C PHE A 432 11.74 9.72 10.09
N VAL A 433 11.42 10.95 9.69
CA VAL A 433 11.91 11.52 8.45
C VAL A 433 12.75 12.74 8.75
N HIS A 434 14.08 12.55 8.73
CA HIS A 434 15.07 13.59 9.06
C HIS A 434 14.93 14.14 10.49
N SER A 435 14.47 13.33 11.45
CA SER A 435 14.14 13.80 12.81
C SER A 435 15.37 13.99 13.72
N GLY A 436 16.45 13.22 13.51
CA GLY A 436 17.67 13.29 14.32
C GLY A 436 17.91 12.01 15.11
N ASP A 437 18.58 12.11 16.26
CA ASP A 437 18.97 11.00 17.14
C ASP A 437 18.37 11.08 18.56
N ASP A 438 17.45 12.01 18.78
CA ASP A 438 16.78 12.30 20.06
C ASP A 438 15.45 11.54 20.27
N ASP A 439 14.99 10.84 19.23
CA ASP A 439 13.82 9.98 19.26
C ASP A 439 14.05 8.69 20.07
N VAL A 440 13.07 8.36 20.91
CA VAL A 440 13.13 7.17 21.78
C VAL A 440 11.83 6.40 21.74
N LEU A 441 11.92 5.12 21.37
CA LEU A 441 10.90 4.11 21.53
C LEU A 441 11.39 3.08 22.54
N GLN A 442 10.77 3.03 23.72
CA GLN A 442 11.15 2.08 24.76
C GLN A 442 9.93 1.38 25.36
N TYR A 443 9.97 0.05 25.52
CA TYR A 443 8.85 -0.76 26.03
C TYR A 443 7.52 -0.46 25.30
N CYS A 444 7.58 -0.42 23.97
CA CYS A 444 6.44 -0.21 23.09
C CYS A 444 6.04 -1.52 22.40
N ARG A 445 4.76 -1.65 22.05
CA ARG A 445 4.23 -2.73 21.21
C ARG A 445 3.64 -2.14 19.94
N PHE A 446 4.08 -2.63 18.80
CA PHE A 446 3.63 -2.22 17.47
C PHE A 446 3.02 -3.42 16.78
N GLN A 447 1.72 -3.35 16.51
CA GLN A 447 0.98 -4.44 15.89
C GLN A 447 0.08 -3.95 14.77
N TYR A 448 -0.12 -4.82 13.76
CA TYR A 448 -1.08 -4.59 12.68
C TYR A 448 -0.81 -3.31 11.89
N ALA A 449 0.44 -2.86 11.80
CA ALA A 449 0.79 -1.93 10.73
C ALA A 449 0.68 -2.68 9.40
N GLY A 450 0.09 -2.07 8.39
CA GLY A 450 -0.12 -2.68 7.09
C GLY A 450 0.21 -1.66 6.02
N LYS A 451 0.90 -2.08 4.97
CA LYS A 451 1.22 -1.22 3.82
C LYS A 451 1.05 -2.04 2.55
N PRO A 452 -0.20 -2.15 2.05
CA PRO A 452 -0.44 -2.89 0.82
C PRO A 452 0.30 -2.21 -0.33
N TYR A 453 0.78 -3.02 -1.26
CA TYR A 453 1.40 -2.55 -2.49
C TYR A 453 0.46 -1.64 -3.32
N ALA A 454 -0.85 -1.87 -3.22
CA ALA A 454 -1.88 -1.05 -3.85
C ALA A 454 -2.23 0.16 -2.96
N GLY A 455 -1.86 1.38 -3.40
CA GLY A 455 -2.28 2.64 -2.77
C GLY A 455 -1.17 3.53 -2.21
N ALA A 456 0.11 3.22 -2.43
CA ALA A 456 1.18 4.10 -1.97
C ALA A 456 1.29 5.37 -2.83
N ALA A 457 1.33 6.52 -2.17
CA ALA A 457 1.59 7.82 -2.82
C ALA A 457 3.09 8.12 -2.92
N ASP A 458 3.92 7.50 -2.08
CA ASP A 458 5.37 7.67 -2.02
C ASP A 458 6.06 6.37 -1.56
N PHE A 459 7.35 6.23 -1.87
CA PHE A 459 8.24 5.19 -1.38
C PHE A 459 8.16 4.99 0.14
N VAL A 460 8.06 6.09 0.90
CA VAL A 460 7.96 6.04 2.38
C VAL A 460 6.70 5.32 2.85
N ASP A 461 5.68 5.18 2.01
CA ASP A 461 4.43 4.46 2.30
C ASP A 461 4.55 2.96 2.01
N LEU A 462 5.60 2.52 1.32
CA LEU A 462 5.83 1.11 0.98
C LEU A 462 6.76 0.40 2.00
N VAL A 463 7.61 1.15 2.70
CA VAL A 463 8.68 0.58 3.53
C VAL A 463 8.50 0.77 5.04
N GLY A 464 8.96 -0.19 5.84
CA GLY A 464 9.01 -0.10 7.30
C GLY A 464 7.63 -0.15 7.93
N GLY A 465 6.98 -1.32 7.94
CA GLY A 465 5.58 -1.50 8.36
C GLY A 465 5.24 -0.71 9.63
N ALA A 466 5.83 -1.06 10.76
CA ALA A 466 5.65 -0.30 12.00
C ALA A 466 6.53 0.95 12.09
N VAL A 467 7.80 0.89 11.68
CA VAL A 467 8.76 1.99 11.83
C VAL A 467 9.63 2.15 10.59
N LEU A 468 9.80 3.39 10.15
CA LEU A 468 10.75 3.80 9.11
C LEU A 468 11.68 4.86 9.67
N CYS A 469 12.99 4.68 9.46
CA CYS A 469 14.02 5.66 9.78
C CYS A 469 14.73 6.04 8.47
N CYS A 470 14.50 7.26 7.98
CA CYS A 470 15.07 7.69 6.71
C CYS A 470 15.36 9.20 6.69
N LYS A 471 15.88 9.68 5.56
CA LYS A 471 15.94 11.12 5.27
C LYS A 471 14.74 11.55 4.45
N THR A 472 14.52 12.85 4.34
CA THR A 472 13.60 13.40 3.33
C THR A 472 14.21 13.24 1.95
N HIS A 473 13.46 12.66 1.01
CA HIS A 473 13.77 12.70 -0.41
C HIS A 473 13.24 14.01 -1.02
N ASP A 474 14.02 14.62 -1.91
CA ASP A 474 13.52 15.73 -2.73
C ASP A 474 12.53 15.16 -3.77
N PRO A 475 11.27 15.57 -3.77
CA PRO A 475 10.25 15.00 -4.63
C PRO A 475 10.41 15.38 -6.12
N ILE A 476 11.26 16.35 -6.45
CA ILE A 476 11.51 16.83 -7.82
C ILE A 476 12.77 16.18 -8.39
N THR A 477 13.82 16.02 -7.58
CA THR A 477 15.12 15.51 -8.04
C THR A 477 15.40 14.06 -7.62
N GLY A 478 14.61 13.51 -6.69
CA GLY A 478 14.87 12.22 -6.06
C GLY A 478 16.14 12.21 -5.18
N THR A 479 16.80 13.35 -4.98
CA THR A 479 18.03 13.40 -4.19
C THR A 479 17.71 13.41 -2.70
N VAL A 480 18.48 12.63 -1.93
CA VAL A 480 18.43 12.60 -0.48
C VAL A 480 18.87 13.95 0.09
N ALA A 481 18.06 14.57 0.95
CA ALA A 481 18.39 15.86 1.54
C ALA A 481 19.68 15.81 2.39
N ALA A 482 20.48 16.88 2.33
CA ALA A 482 21.66 17.04 3.18
C ALA A 482 21.27 17.21 4.66
N GLY A 483 22.02 16.57 5.56
CA GLY A 483 21.80 16.58 7.01
C GLY A 483 21.83 15.16 7.61
N PRO A 484 21.69 15.03 8.94
CA PRO A 484 21.68 13.73 9.61
C PRO A 484 20.43 12.92 9.20
N ALA A 485 20.58 11.59 9.10
CA ALA A 485 19.44 10.69 8.98
C ALA A 485 18.74 10.53 10.33
N SER A 486 17.46 10.17 10.32
CA SER A 486 16.79 9.72 11.53
C SER A 486 17.46 8.46 12.10
N SER A 487 17.85 8.52 13.36
CA SER A 487 18.61 7.49 14.07
C SER A 487 18.03 7.27 15.48
N PRO A 488 16.76 6.85 15.58
CA PRO A 488 16.10 6.66 16.87
C PRO A 488 16.73 5.55 17.70
N THR A 489 16.55 5.64 19.02
CA THR A 489 16.76 4.50 19.92
C THR A 489 15.48 3.67 20.02
N ILE A 490 15.54 2.40 19.64
CA ILE A 490 14.43 1.43 19.68
C ILE A 490 14.82 0.29 20.61
N ASP A 491 14.30 0.31 21.83
CA ASP A 491 14.78 -0.55 22.91
C ASP A 491 13.64 -1.27 23.67
N HIS A 492 13.79 -2.56 23.95
CA HIS A 492 12.79 -3.37 24.67
C HIS A 492 11.37 -3.33 24.05
N CYS A 493 11.26 -3.14 22.74
CA CYS A 493 9.99 -3.09 22.03
C CYS A 493 9.59 -4.45 21.46
N ILE A 494 8.30 -4.61 21.17
CA ILE A 494 7.74 -5.78 20.48
C ILE A 494 7.11 -5.31 19.18
N PHE A 495 7.54 -5.92 18.08
CA PHE A 495 6.97 -5.72 16.75
C PHE A 495 6.37 -7.05 16.30
N SER A 496 5.04 -7.11 16.16
CA SER A 496 4.39 -8.32 15.65
C SER A 496 3.24 -8.05 14.72
N ASP A 497 2.98 -8.99 13.80
CA ASP A 497 1.83 -8.93 12.89
C ASP A 497 1.81 -7.65 12.04
N ASN A 498 2.99 -7.13 11.69
CA ASN A 498 3.12 -5.99 10.79
C ASN A 498 3.42 -6.47 9.35
N HIS A 499 2.93 -5.73 8.37
CA HIS A 499 3.09 -5.98 6.94
C HIS A 499 3.57 -4.73 6.21
N ALA A 500 4.51 -4.91 5.27
CA ALA A 500 4.91 -3.88 4.33
C ALA A 500 5.42 -4.48 3.01
N VAL A 501 5.79 -3.63 2.06
CA VAL A 501 6.44 -4.09 0.82
C VAL A 501 7.89 -4.50 1.10
N SER A 502 8.63 -3.68 1.86
CA SER A 502 9.94 -4.04 2.43
C SER A 502 10.07 -3.56 3.87
N GLY A 503 10.70 -4.35 4.75
CA GLY A 503 10.86 -4.01 6.17
C GLY A 503 9.56 -4.17 6.93
N GLY A 504 9.04 -5.41 7.05
CA GLY A 504 7.71 -5.67 7.63
C GLY A 504 7.52 -5.08 9.03
N ALA A 505 8.57 -5.09 9.87
CA ALA A 505 8.56 -4.34 11.13
C ALA A 505 9.28 -2.99 11.02
N ILE A 506 10.59 -3.03 10.73
CA ILE A 506 11.47 -1.85 10.81
C ILE A 506 12.26 -1.71 9.52
N ALA A 507 12.34 -0.49 8.99
CA ALA A 507 13.24 -0.13 7.90
C ALA A 507 14.20 0.99 8.28
N CYS A 508 15.48 0.83 7.95
CA CYS A 508 16.53 1.83 8.11
C CYS A 508 17.13 2.18 6.74
N HIS A 509 17.09 3.47 6.39
CA HIS A 509 17.49 3.99 5.08
C HIS A 509 18.44 5.20 5.18
N ASP A 510 19.13 5.50 4.08
CA ASP A 510 19.78 6.79 3.81
C ASP A 510 20.80 7.30 4.85
N GLY A 511 21.57 6.37 5.40
CA GLY A 511 22.59 6.64 6.41
C GLY A 511 22.03 6.69 7.83
N SER A 512 20.82 6.16 8.05
CA SER A 512 20.27 5.95 9.40
C SER A 512 21.22 5.11 10.25
N GLN A 513 21.48 5.57 11.48
CA GLN A 513 22.28 4.90 12.50
C GLN A 513 21.42 4.48 13.69
N ALA A 514 20.18 4.06 13.43
CA ALA A 514 19.24 3.64 14.47
C ALA A 514 19.86 2.57 15.39
N VAL A 515 19.55 2.67 16.69
CA VAL A 515 20.01 1.74 17.73
C VAL A 515 18.84 0.83 18.07
N ILE A 516 18.88 -0.41 17.59
CA ILE A 516 17.80 -1.40 17.69
C ILE A 516 18.25 -2.49 18.66
N THR A 517 17.82 -2.39 19.93
CA THR A 517 18.30 -3.23 21.02
C THR A 517 17.22 -3.92 21.84
N ASN A 518 17.48 -5.14 22.31
CA ASN A 518 16.59 -5.85 23.25
C ASN A 518 15.14 -6.02 22.75
N ASN A 519 14.91 -5.99 21.43
CA ASN A 519 13.58 -6.07 20.87
C ASN A 519 13.16 -7.50 20.56
N THR A 520 11.85 -7.74 20.52
CA THR A 520 11.25 -8.95 19.93
C THR A 520 10.57 -8.57 18.63
N ILE A 521 11.13 -9.00 17.51
CA ILE A 521 10.64 -8.73 16.15
C ILE A 521 10.15 -10.06 15.57
N VAL A 522 8.84 -10.26 15.58
CA VAL A 522 8.25 -11.58 15.41
C VAL A 522 6.97 -11.59 14.58
N ASP A 523 6.78 -12.60 13.74
CA ASP A 523 5.53 -12.78 12.97
C ASP A 523 5.20 -11.56 12.07
N ASN A 524 6.23 -10.86 11.57
CA ASN A 524 6.07 -9.77 10.60
C ASN A 524 6.29 -10.27 9.17
N THR A 525 5.71 -9.58 8.21
CA THR A 525 5.72 -9.98 6.80
C THR A 525 6.14 -8.84 5.89
N ALA A 526 6.91 -9.14 4.85
CA ALA A 526 7.18 -8.23 3.75
C ALA A 526 6.89 -8.91 2.41
N ASP A 527 6.47 -8.14 1.41
CA ASP A 527 6.23 -8.71 0.07
C ASP A 527 7.55 -9.08 -0.61
N TRP A 528 8.58 -8.24 -0.46
CA TRP A 528 9.89 -8.41 -1.09
C TRP A 528 11.00 -8.63 -0.07
N ASP A 529 11.39 -7.61 0.68
CA ASP A 529 12.66 -7.65 1.43
C ASP A 529 12.46 -7.44 2.93
N GLY A 530 13.16 -8.22 3.75
CA GLY A 530 13.32 -7.88 5.16
C GLY A 530 12.02 -8.00 5.96
N GLY A 531 11.48 -9.20 6.13
CA GLY A 531 10.21 -9.41 6.84
C GLY A 531 10.23 -8.84 8.27
N GLY A 532 11.36 -9.00 8.97
CA GLY A 532 11.64 -8.30 10.22
C GLY A 532 12.26 -6.93 9.97
N LEU A 533 13.51 -6.92 9.50
CA LEU A 533 14.28 -5.69 9.26
C LEU A 533 14.72 -5.55 7.81
N HIS A 534 14.59 -4.33 7.28
CA HIS A 534 15.16 -3.95 5.99
C HIS A 534 16.17 -2.81 6.17
N ILE A 535 17.42 -3.04 5.77
CA ILE A 535 18.53 -2.10 5.93
C ILE A 535 19.09 -1.77 4.56
N TYR A 536 18.94 -0.51 4.14
CA TYR A 536 19.33 -0.05 2.82
C TYR A 536 20.14 1.24 2.91
N ALA A 537 21.35 1.25 2.35
CA ALA A 537 22.25 2.41 2.42
C ALA A 537 22.41 2.98 3.85
N ALA A 538 22.39 2.14 4.89
CA ALA A 538 22.31 2.54 6.30
C ALA A 538 23.34 1.80 7.17
N GLU A 539 23.50 2.26 8.42
CA GLU A 539 24.52 1.76 9.36
C GLU A 539 23.95 1.56 10.78
N PRO A 540 22.82 0.85 10.96
CA PRO A 540 22.22 0.67 12.28
C PRO A 540 23.02 -0.29 13.17
N THR A 541 22.84 -0.14 14.49
CA THR A 541 23.22 -1.17 15.47
C THR A 541 22.03 -2.08 15.72
N VAL A 542 22.19 -3.38 15.46
CA VAL A 542 21.19 -4.42 15.70
C VAL A 542 21.77 -5.37 16.74
N SER A 543 21.38 -5.22 18.00
CA SER A 543 21.91 -6.08 19.07
C SER A 543 20.90 -6.59 20.08
N ASN A 544 21.15 -7.78 20.62
CA ASN A 544 20.31 -8.34 21.69
C ASN A 544 18.84 -8.54 21.28
N ASN A 545 18.54 -8.65 19.99
CA ASN A 545 17.18 -8.82 19.51
C ASN A 545 16.84 -10.31 19.32
N VAL A 546 15.57 -10.64 19.57
CA VAL A 546 14.95 -11.87 19.07
C VAL A 546 14.26 -11.53 17.75
N ILE A 547 14.76 -12.05 16.63
CA ILE A 547 14.20 -11.85 15.29
C ILE A 547 13.70 -13.20 14.78
N ALA A 548 12.39 -13.45 14.88
CA ALA A 548 11.87 -14.79 14.65
C ALA A 548 10.57 -14.85 13.85
N ARG A 549 10.37 -15.95 13.11
CA ARG A 549 9.11 -16.21 12.37
C ARG A 549 8.63 -15.09 11.44
N ASN A 550 9.54 -14.22 11.00
CA ASN A 550 9.24 -13.21 10.01
C ASN A 550 9.35 -13.79 8.60
N SER A 551 8.60 -13.27 7.64
CA SER A 551 8.54 -13.80 6.28
C SER A 551 8.71 -12.70 5.24
N ALA A 552 9.50 -12.97 4.20
CA ALA A 552 9.62 -12.11 3.02
C ALA A 552 9.97 -12.96 1.79
N TYR A 553 10.11 -12.34 0.62
CA TYR A 553 10.69 -13.02 -0.55
C TYR A 553 12.22 -13.15 -0.41
N TRP A 554 12.89 -12.11 0.09
CA TRP A 554 14.30 -12.09 0.47
C TRP A 554 14.49 -11.66 1.93
N GLY A 555 15.33 -12.39 2.67
CA GLY A 555 15.73 -12.00 4.02
C GLY A 555 14.57 -11.90 5.01
N GLY A 556 13.87 -13.00 5.27
CA GLY A 556 12.74 -13.05 6.20
C GLY A 556 13.03 -12.37 7.55
N GLY A 557 14.18 -12.67 8.16
CA GLY A 557 14.60 -12.02 9.41
C GLY A 557 15.14 -10.61 9.18
N LEU A 558 16.20 -10.52 8.40
CA LEU A 558 16.87 -9.25 8.06
C LEU A 558 17.39 -9.31 6.62
N TYR A 559 17.16 -8.23 5.88
CA TYR A 559 17.76 -7.95 4.58
C TYR A 559 18.68 -6.72 4.66
N CYS A 560 19.89 -6.83 4.12
CA CYS A 560 20.91 -5.80 4.17
C CYS A 560 21.51 -5.54 2.80
N LEU A 561 21.36 -4.32 2.28
CA LEU A 561 21.87 -3.90 0.97
C LEU A 561 22.57 -2.54 1.08
N ASN A 562 23.72 -2.40 0.41
CA ASN A 562 24.52 -1.18 0.37
C ASN A 562 24.87 -0.62 1.77
N SER A 563 25.01 -1.49 2.78
CA SER A 563 24.95 -1.10 4.20
C SER A 563 26.08 -1.72 5.03
N ILE A 564 26.41 -1.10 6.17
CA ILE A 564 27.38 -1.64 7.14
C ILE A 564 26.81 -1.73 8.56
N PRO A 565 25.81 -2.60 8.80
CA PRO A 565 25.24 -2.76 10.13
C PRO A 565 26.21 -3.44 11.09
N LEU A 566 26.05 -3.14 12.38
CA LEU A 566 26.60 -3.95 13.47
C LEU A 566 25.54 -4.96 13.92
N ILE A 567 25.75 -6.25 13.62
CA ILE A 567 24.81 -7.33 13.96
C ILE A 567 25.44 -8.21 15.04
N VAL A 568 25.08 -7.98 16.31
CA VAL A 568 25.73 -8.62 17.45
C VAL A 568 24.77 -9.15 18.51
N ASN A 569 25.05 -10.32 19.08
CA ASN A 569 24.25 -10.90 20.17
C ASN A 569 22.76 -11.05 19.81
N ASN A 570 22.39 -11.35 18.56
CA ASN A 570 20.97 -11.56 18.20
C ASN A 570 20.64 -13.05 18.17
N THR A 571 19.40 -13.40 18.49
CA THR A 571 18.83 -14.72 18.17
C THR A 571 17.92 -14.58 16.96
N ILE A 572 18.32 -15.17 15.84
CA ILE A 572 17.61 -15.12 14.56
C ILE A 572 17.12 -16.51 14.23
N ALA A 573 15.81 -16.73 14.28
CA ALA A 573 15.27 -18.09 14.21
C ALA A 573 13.91 -18.23 13.50
N ARG A 574 13.76 -19.29 12.73
CA ARG A 574 12.49 -19.68 12.08
C ARG A 574 11.88 -18.64 11.12
N ASN A 575 12.66 -17.68 10.63
CA ASN A 575 12.26 -16.74 9.58
C ASN A 575 12.19 -17.43 8.19
N ARG A 576 11.56 -16.82 7.19
CA ARG A 576 11.44 -17.38 5.83
C ARG A 576 11.69 -16.34 4.72
N PRO A 577 12.45 -16.67 3.67
CA PRO A 577 13.22 -17.92 3.50
C PRO A 577 14.44 -17.98 4.43
N ASN A 578 15.16 -16.86 4.58
CA ASN A 578 16.45 -16.80 5.29
C ASN A 578 16.35 -16.02 6.59
N GLY A 579 17.26 -16.29 7.53
CA GLY A 579 17.42 -15.48 8.73
C GLY A 579 18.14 -14.18 8.43
N LEU A 580 19.28 -14.27 7.77
CA LEU A 580 20.09 -13.14 7.32
C LEU A 580 20.26 -13.21 5.80
N HIS A 581 19.89 -12.14 5.10
CA HIS A 581 20.24 -11.92 3.71
C HIS A 581 21.18 -10.72 3.64
N LEU A 582 22.42 -10.97 3.20
CA LEU A 582 23.53 -10.04 3.23
C LEU A 582 24.02 -9.76 1.80
N ASP A 583 23.71 -8.58 1.28
CA ASP A 583 24.12 -8.10 -0.04
C ASP A 583 25.27 -7.08 0.11
N SER A 584 25.44 -6.11 -0.78
CA SER A 584 26.63 -5.25 -0.84
C SER A 584 26.84 -4.36 0.40
N THR A 585 28.09 -3.99 0.68
CA THR A 585 28.46 -3.03 1.75
C THR A 585 28.75 -1.62 1.23
N GLY A 586 28.31 -1.32 0.00
CA GLY A 586 28.44 0.01 -0.59
C GLY A 586 29.84 0.44 -0.98
N GLY A 587 30.71 -0.52 -1.30
CA GLY A 587 32.02 -0.28 -1.90
C GLY A 587 33.15 -1.12 -1.31
N PRO A 588 34.31 -1.14 -1.96
CA PRO A 588 35.46 -1.92 -1.52
C PRO A 588 36.02 -1.41 -0.18
N GLY A 589 36.40 -2.32 0.71
CA GLY A 589 37.02 -2.00 2.00
C GLY A 589 36.04 -1.64 3.13
N ARG A 590 34.74 -1.59 2.85
CA ARG A 590 33.68 -1.43 3.87
C ARG A 590 33.29 -2.80 4.42
N GLN A 591 33.31 -2.93 5.74
CA GLN A 591 33.07 -4.20 6.43
C GLN A 591 31.99 -4.07 7.51
N ALA A 592 30.98 -4.94 7.45
CA ALA A 592 29.96 -5.10 8.48
C ALA A 592 30.34 -6.24 9.44
N SER A 593 30.05 -6.09 10.73
CA SER A 593 30.38 -7.11 11.75
C SER A 593 29.16 -7.96 12.09
N VAL A 594 29.32 -9.28 11.99
CA VAL A 594 28.28 -10.27 12.32
C VAL A 594 28.87 -11.27 13.32
N ARG A 595 28.62 -11.05 14.60
CA ARG A 595 29.24 -11.86 15.68
C ARG A 595 28.34 -12.13 16.86
N ASN A 596 28.62 -13.21 17.59
CA ASN A 596 27.90 -13.65 18.79
C ASN A 596 26.40 -13.91 18.55
N ASN A 597 25.99 -14.08 17.30
CA ASN A 597 24.60 -14.35 16.98
C ASN A 597 24.34 -15.86 17.05
N ILE A 598 23.09 -16.21 17.34
CA ILE A 598 22.56 -17.54 17.12
C ILE A 598 21.63 -17.46 15.91
N VAL A 599 22.01 -18.09 14.81
CA VAL A 599 21.18 -18.26 13.60
C VAL A 599 20.75 -19.72 13.54
N TRP A 600 19.53 -19.99 14.00
CA TRP A 600 19.06 -21.35 14.23
C TRP A 600 17.71 -21.60 13.61
N GLU A 601 17.51 -22.77 12.99
CA GLU A 601 16.33 -23.02 12.14
C GLU A 601 16.15 -21.91 11.08
N ASN A 602 17.28 -21.36 10.66
CA ASN A 602 17.45 -20.35 9.65
C ASN A 602 18.84 -20.48 9.05
N GLU A 603 19.04 -19.83 7.91
CA GLU A 603 20.32 -19.75 7.22
C GLU A 603 20.81 -18.31 7.08
N VAL A 604 22.11 -18.20 6.91
CA VAL A 604 22.79 -16.97 6.44
C VAL A 604 22.97 -17.12 4.95
N TYR A 605 22.49 -16.14 4.19
CA TYR A 605 22.66 -16.06 2.75
C TYR A 605 23.43 -14.79 2.41
N VAL A 606 24.48 -14.94 1.60
CA VAL A 606 25.29 -13.82 1.09
C VAL A 606 25.17 -13.82 -0.43
N GLU A 607 24.78 -12.69 -1.02
CA GLU A 607 24.57 -12.59 -2.47
C GLU A 607 25.87 -12.85 -3.27
N PRO A 608 25.81 -13.53 -4.43
CA PRO A 608 26.95 -13.68 -5.31
C PRO A 608 27.48 -12.31 -5.75
N GLY A 609 28.79 -12.12 -5.64
CA GLY A 609 29.44 -10.86 -6.01
C GLY A 609 29.72 -9.92 -4.84
N VAL A 610 29.19 -10.21 -3.64
CA VAL A 610 29.65 -9.55 -2.42
C VAL A 610 31.15 -9.81 -2.23
N SER A 611 31.91 -8.73 -2.03
CA SER A 611 33.37 -8.81 -1.91
C SER A 611 33.78 -9.67 -0.72
N ALA A 612 34.82 -10.50 -0.90
CA ALA A 612 35.35 -11.31 0.19
C ALA A 612 35.76 -10.41 1.37
N GLY A 613 35.25 -10.72 2.57
CA GLY A 613 35.50 -9.93 3.78
C GLY A 613 34.60 -8.70 3.94
N ALA A 614 33.62 -8.47 3.06
CA ALA A 614 32.62 -7.41 3.27
C ALA A 614 31.77 -7.66 4.53
N TYR A 615 31.51 -8.92 4.88
CA TYR A 615 30.95 -9.30 6.17
C TYR A 615 31.97 -10.07 6.98
N ASP A 616 32.26 -9.58 8.17
CA ASP A 616 33.05 -10.26 9.19
C ASP A 616 32.15 -11.18 10.02
N ILE A 617 31.94 -12.41 9.52
CA ILE A 617 31.06 -13.42 10.13
C ILE A 617 31.89 -14.36 11.01
N ARG A 618 31.99 -14.05 12.31
CA ARG A 618 32.81 -14.81 13.28
C ARG A 618 32.11 -14.96 14.62
N PHE A 619 32.48 -16.00 15.37
CA PHE A 619 31.94 -16.28 16.69
C PHE A 619 30.41 -16.37 16.72
N ASN A 620 29.80 -17.08 15.76
CA ASN A 620 28.35 -17.31 15.72
C ASN A 620 28.02 -18.81 15.86
N ASN A 621 26.83 -19.12 16.36
CA ASN A 621 26.25 -20.45 16.23
C ASN A 621 25.30 -20.45 15.01
N ILE A 622 25.67 -21.15 13.93
CA ILE A 622 24.95 -21.12 12.66
C ILE A 622 24.59 -22.54 12.25
N ARG A 623 23.29 -22.82 12.12
CA ARG A 623 22.82 -24.10 11.59
C ARG A 623 23.23 -24.25 10.12
N GLY A 624 23.75 -25.43 9.74
CA GLY A 624 24.39 -25.67 8.44
C GLY A 624 25.86 -25.23 8.37
N GLY A 625 26.37 -24.61 9.43
CA GLY A 625 27.75 -24.13 9.54
C GLY A 625 28.05 -22.89 8.69
N TRP A 626 29.13 -22.18 9.04
CA TRP A 626 29.67 -21.08 8.24
C TRP A 626 31.18 -20.99 8.41
N GLN A 627 31.90 -20.71 7.33
CA GLN A 627 33.35 -20.53 7.39
C GLN A 627 33.70 -19.23 8.12
N GLY A 628 34.48 -19.32 9.19
CA GLY A 628 34.92 -18.16 9.96
C GLY A 628 35.42 -18.57 11.35
N GLU A 629 36.36 -17.81 11.89
CA GLU A 629 36.92 -18.08 13.22
C GLU A 629 35.80 -18.06 14.29
N GLY A 630 35.81 -19.06 15.17
CA GLY A 630 34.88 -19.16 16.29
C GLY A 630 33.43 -19.48 15.91
N ASN A 631 33.09 -19.60 14.62
CA ASN A 631 31.79 -20.12 14.22
C ASN A 631 31.72 -21.61 14.51
N PHE A 632 30.57 -22.07 14.99
CA PHE A 632 30.30 -23.50 15.15
C PHE A 632 28.83 -23.82 14.87
N GLU A 633 28.54 -25.10 14.77
CA GLU A 633 27.18 -25.62 14.64
C GLU A 633 26.93 -26.59 15.80
N ALA A 634 26.08 -26.19 16.73
CA ALA A 634 25.55 -27.09 17.74
C ALA A 634 24.15 -26.61 18.14
N ASP A 635 23.27 -27.55 18.53
CA ASP A 635 21.94 -27.19 19.03
C ASP A 635 22.09 -26.17 20.19
N PRO A 636 21.53 -24.96 20.07
CA PRO A 636 21.63 -23.95 21.12
C PRO A 636 20.85 -24.35 22.38
N LEU A 637 20.06 -25.43 22.35
CA LEU A 637 19.29 -25.92 23.48
C LEU A 637 18.41 -24.82 24.08
N PHE A 638 17.61 -24.17 23.23
CA PHE A 638 16.59 -23.22 23.69
C PHE A 638 15.63 -23.88 24.67
N ALA A 639 15.12 -23.10 25.61
CA ALA A 639 14.07 -23.49 26.53
C ALA A 639 12.86 -24.08 25.79
N ASP A 640 12.26 -23.27 24.90
CA ASP A 640 11.15 -23.64 24.04
C ASP A 640 11.03 -22.66 22.86
N SER A 641 11.64 -22.99 21.73
CA SER A 641 11.59 -22.17 20.51
C SER A 641 10.21 -22.12 19.85
N ASN A 642 9.28 -23.02 20.20
CA ASN A 642 7.93 -23.01 19.65
C ASN A 642 7.05 -21.94 20.30
N THR A 643 7.27 -21.66 21.58
CA THR A 643 6.55 -20.61 22.32
C THR A 643 7.29 -19.28 22.35
N GLY A 644 8.50 -19.23 21.78
CA GLY A 644 9.34 -18.02 21.69
C GLY A 644 10.26 -17.81 22.88
N ASP A 645 10.42 -18.79 23.76
CA ASP A 645 11.42 -18.76 24.83
C ASP A 645 12.78 -19.22 24.29
N TYR A 646 13.58 -18.23 23.85
CA TYR A 646 14.92 -18.44 23.30
C TYR A 646 16.04 -18.37 24.36
N HIS A 647 15.72 -18.42 25.66
CA HIS A 647 16.76 -18.53 26.68
C HIS A 647 17.47 -19.89 26.57
N LEU A 648 18.78 -19.90 26.82
CA LEU A 648 19.64 -21.09 26.70
C LEU A 648 19.47 -22.00 27.91
N LYS A 649 19.23 -23.31 27.72
CA LYS A 649 19.17 -24.26 28.85
C LYS A 649 20.49 -24.27 29.61
N SER A 650 20.40 -24.30 30.95
CA SER A 650 21.58 -24.32 31.82
C SER A 650 21.38 -25.16 33.08
N ALA A 651 22.36 -26.03 33.36
CA ALA A 651 22.44 -26.75 34.63
C ALA A 651 22.82 -25.87 35.83
N ALA A 652 23.26 -24.62 35.62
CA ALA A 652 23.49 -23.62 36.68
C ALA A 652 22.32 -22.64 36.86
N GLY A 653 21.42 -22.58 35.88
CA GLY A 653 20.23 -21.75 35.92
C GLY A 653 20.01 -20.99 34.63
N ARG A 654 18.85 -21.21 34.02
CA ARG A 654 18.30 -20.40 32.93
C ARG A 654 17.23 -19.46 33.47
N TRP A 655 17.15 -18.24 32.94
CA TRP A 655 16.07 -17.31 33.28
C TRP A 655 14.75 -17.76 32.65
N ASN A 656 13.67 -17.76 33.44
CA ASN A 656 12.30 -17.93 32.97
C ASN A 656 11.56 -16.60 33.18
N ALA A 657 11.38 -15.83 32.10
CA ALA A 657 10.78 -14.50 32.16
C ALA A 657 9.31 -14.53 32.61
N GLN A 658 8.55 -15.58 32.27
CA GLN A 658 7.14 -15.71 32.62
C GLN A 658 6.94 -15.91 34.13
N ALA A 659 7.85 -16.67 34.76
CA ALA A 659 7.80 -16.97 36.19
C ALA A 659 8.69 -16.03 37.03
N GLY A 660 9.60 -15.27 36.40
CA GLY A 660 10.54 -14.38 37.09
C GLY A 660 11.53 -15.14 37.98
N VAL A 661 11.90 -16.37 37.61
CA VAL A 661 12.77 -17.25 38.42
C VAL A 661 13.84 -17.93 37.57
N TRP A 662 14.90 -18.36 38.24
CA TRP A 662 15.94 -19.22 37.67
C TRP A 662 15.51 -20.68 37.70
N VAL A 663 15.64 -21.38 36.56
CA VAL A 663 15.29 -22.80 36.39
C VAL A 663 16.57 -23.60 36.11
N ILE A 664 16.80 -24.66 36.89
CA ILE A 664 17.91 -25.59 36.64
C ILE A 664 17.47 -26.63 35.60
N ASP A 665 18.15 -26.64 34.45
CA ASP A 665 17.91 -27.61 33.39
C ASP A 665 18.82 -28.85 33.55
N GLY A 666 18.43 -29.97 32.94
CA GLY A 666 19.25 -31.20 32.94
C GLY A 666 20.44 -31.17 31.98
N THR A 667 20.66 -30.06 31.27
CA THR A 667 21.69 -29.90 30.24
C THR A 667 22.12 -28.43 30.17
N THR A 668 23.31 -28.19 29.66
CA THR A 668 23.85 -26.84 29.43
C THR A 668 24.06 -26.61 27.94
N SER A 669 23.57 -25.49 27.45
CA SER A 669 23.76 -25.06 26.06
C SER A 669 25.24 -24.89 25.72
N PRO A 670 25.67 -25.31 24.52
CA PRO A 670 27.02 -25.01 24.02
C PRO A 670 27.22 -23.53 23.67
N CYS A 671 26.15 -22.72 23.67
CA CYS A 671 26.22 -21.28 23.41
C CYS A 671 26.52 -20.44 24.66
N ILE A 672 26.59 -21.06 25.83
CA ILE A 672 26.99 -20.39 27.07
C ILE A 672 28.52 -20.22 27.07
N ASP A 673 29.01 -19.03 27.42
CA ASP A 673 30.43 -18.63 27.39
C ASP A 673 31.11 -18.78 26.03
N ALA A 674 30.34 -18.74 24.94
CA ALA A 674 30.80 -19.12 23.61
C ALA A 674 31.10 -17.94 22.68
N GLY A 675 30.65 -16.72 22.99
CA GLY A 675 30.80 -15.52 22.16
C GLY A 675 32.27 -15.14 21.89
N ASN A 676 32.54 -14.05 21.18
CA ASN A 676 33.90 -13.64 20.87
C ASN A 676 34.74 -13.48 22.17
N PRO A 677 35.91 -14.13 22.31
CA PRO A 677 36.75 -14.05 23.51
C PRO A 677 37.20 -12.64 23.91
N ALA A 678 37.14 -11.68 22.98
CA ALA A 678 37.45 -10.28 23.25
C ALA A 678 36.30 -9.51 23.91
N ASP A 679 35.07 -10.04 23.84
CA ASP A 679 33.91 -9.39 24.48
C ASP A 679 33.76 -9.85 25.93
N ALA A 680 33.53 -8.89 26.82
CA ALA A 680 33.20 -9.18 28.21
C ALA A 680 31.79 -9.75 28.35
N ALA A 681 31.55 -10.52 29.42
CA ALA A 681 30.23 -11.05 29.76
C ALA A 681 29.18 -9.98 30.08
N GLY A 682 29.49 -8.68 30.06
CA GLY A 682 28.49 -7.63 30.30
C GLY A 682 27.75 -7.78 31.64
N ASP A 683 26.42 -7.71 31.59
CA ASP A 683 25.53 -7.81 32.76
C ASP A 683 25.11 -9.26 33.08
N GLU A 684 25.80 -10.26 32.52
CA GLU A 684 25.47 -11.67 32.77
C GLU A 684 25.61 -12.04 34.26
N PRO A 685 24.64 -12.76 34.85
CA PRO A 685 24.63 -13.02 36.28
C PRO A 685 25.57 -14.15 36.67
N ASP A 686 26.23 -14.02 37.84
CA ASP A 686 27.10 -15.07 38.35
C ASP A 686 26.35 -16.40 38.64
N PRO A 687 27.01 -17.56 38.39
CA PRO A 687 28.27 -17.73 37.62
C PRO A 687 28.11 -17.50 36.11
N ASN A 688 29.08 -16.84 35.43
CA ASN A 688 28.97 -16.40 34.01
C ASN A 688 30.23 -16.60 33.14
N GLY A 689 31.19 -17.44 33.59
CA GLY A 689 32.39 -17.80 32.81
C GLY A 689 33.34 -16.67 32.35
N ARG A 690 33.01 -15.40 32.62
CA ARG A 690 33.68 -14.16 32.17
C ARG A 690 33.72 -13.96 30.65
N ARG A 691 32.92 -14.69 29.87
CA ARG A 691 32.84 -14.57 28.41
C ARG A 691 31.38 -14.52 28.00
N VAL A 692 31.02 -13.63 27.09
CA VAL A 692 29.61 -13.43 26.72
C VAL A 692 28.98 -14.71 26.14
N ASN A 693 27.76 -15.02 26.56
CA ASN A 693 26.89 -15.98 25.91
C ASN A 693 26.54 -15.50 24.50
N MET A 694 26.31 -16.42 23.56
CA MET A 694 25.76 -16.04 22.25
C MET A 694 24.24 -15.81 22.31
N GLY A 695 23.73 -14.99 21.38
CA GLY A 695 22.30 -14.79 21.17
C GLY A 695 21.70 -13.62 21.97
N ALA A 696 20.39 -13.41 21.79
CA ALA A 696 19.63 -12.23 22.25
C ALA A 696 19.87 -11.84 23.72
N TYR A 697 20.03 -12.83 24.59
CA TYR A 697 20.18 -12.61 26.03
C TYR A 697 21.64 -12.51 26.49
N GLY A 698 22.61 -12.77 25.62
CA GLY A 698 24.04 -12.66 25.94
C GLY A 698 24.44 -11.22 26.29
N GLY A 699 25.21 -11.06 27.35
CA GLY A 699 25.61 -9.76 27.88
C GLY A 699 24.53 -9.06 28.72
N THR A 700 23.38 -9.72 28.96
CA THR A 700 22.24 -9.13 29.68
C THR A 700 22.02 -9.81 31.05
N GLY A 701 21.28 -9.15 31.94
CA GLY A 701 20.86 -9.72 33.23
C GLY A 701 19.95 -10.96 33.15
N GLN A 702 19.46 -11.31 31.95
CA GLN A 702 18.64 -12.50 31.69
C GLN A 702 19.45 -13.67 31.09
N ALA A 703 20.75 -13.50 30.86
CA ALA A 703 21.56 -14.55 30.28
C ALA A 703 21.66 -15.77 31.21
N SER A 704 21.80 -16.95 30.61
CA SER A 704 21.85 -18.20 31.37
C SER A 704 23.22 -18.40 32.01
N LYS A 705 23.22 -18.97 33.22
CA LYS A 705 24.41 -19.08 34.06
C LYS A 705 25.33 -20.22 33.61
N SER A 706 26.61 -20.11 33.92
CA SER A 706 27.65 -21.11 33.66
C SER A 706 27.74 -22.15 34.81
N PRO A 707 27.84 -23.46 34.53
CA PRO A 707 28.11 -24.50 35.53
C PRO A 707 29.35 -24.31 36.40
#